data_AF-E4N227-F1
#
_entry.id   AF-E4N227-F1
#
_cell.length_a   1.000
_cell.length_b   1.000
_cell.length_c   1.000
_cell.angle_alpha   90.00
_cell.angle_beta   90.00
_cell.angle_gamma   90.00
#
_symmetry.space_group_name_H-M   'P 1'
#
loop_
_entity.id
_entity.type
_entity.pdbx_description
1 polymer ?
#
loop_
_entity_poly.entity_id
_entity_poly.type
_entity_poly.pdbx_seq_one_letter_code
_entity_poly.pdbx_strand_id
1 'polypeptide(L)'
;MTEQRTATVVVEWRGERVGAVGPIAAESPYWAQIGEVAAAASRLAGVPLAVLRLLSVAGGEGGRGGEVVYLAVASERPTGVLAPVGRSDDAGHPLRLDWARADGLAGEWAWADGELAKLGRPRTGPVEQVRSWNLSALSRFPTADGPVWLKSTPPFAVPEAAVITRVEAVQPGLTPRVLASDGRRALLADVPGADCWGVPEDGMLSAVDRWAAAQAASAVDGPDGLADCSPAALAARFPALLERLRPELSAAEYAQARRLADHLPELAEQLDGCGLPLTVVHGDFHPGNWRFDGGRATVLDFSDAAWGHPALDGLRPQPFLSPERWADVRARWAAAWRELAPDSRPEQALEIAAPLVHVHFALRYQEFLDGIEPSEHPYHAGDPAAELRRALRKALFPTSGSEPLGAGRELYEALMWMGGEGTTAAVLDGWAAQALPGYPERLAAAAAYDTFTAQPEDERRTLAEELYALSRTADALATEFQPPYGDGPARDGTRLGLDLAGYRAFFTRLGMTGTGAKGGFDPFLHEIAELVPAEDPDAPIELLDVLWPGFTFGELLFVRAGVRVRAGARVAEPGWADASPMYWAFRRRGRPPVDLSHGWGSNSQWGTNLRMDFRTADGDRLNVVRDPDRLSNHHRVEGLTRAEAEELLRHRCLLRRPAGLPELVADSQAAMDFLPFDWTLPEPAACVGGCRDHEEA
;
A
#
# COMPACT_ATOMS: atom_id res chain seq x y z
N MET A 1 -25.22 -3.12 8.47
CA MET A 1 -25.84 -3.60 9.72
C MET A 1 -24.90 -3.21 10.83
N THR A 2 -25.31 -2.39 11.79
CA THR A 2 -24.47 -2.08 12.96
C THR A 2 -24.18 -3.38 13.68
N GLU A 3 -22.92 -3.77 13.78
CA GLU A 3 -22.47 -4.94 14.54
C GLU A 3 -22.85 -4.73 16.01
N GLN A 4 -24.02 -5.22 16.41
CA GLN A 4 -24.44 -5.17 17.80
C GLN A 4 -23.56 -6.13 18.61
N ARG A 5 -23.12 -5.71 19.78
CA ARG A 5 -22.49 -6.59 20.77
C ARG A 5 -23.47 -6.87 21.91
N THR A 6 -23.33 -8.05 22.52
CA THR A 6 -23.97 -8.36 23.79
C THR A 6 -22.91 -8.51 24.88
N ALA A 7 -23.25 -8.13 26.11
CA ALA A 7 -22.34 -8.16 27.24
C ALA A 7 -22.91 -8.99 28.39
N THR A 8 -22.16 -9.98 28.84
CA THR A 8 -22.38 -10.68 30.11
C THR A 8 -21.38 -10.17 31.13
N VAL A 9 -21.85 -9.77 32.31
CA VAL A 9 -20.98 -9.23 33.37
C VAL A 9 -20.96 -10.23 34.53
N VAL A 10 -19.81 -10.87 34.71
CA VAL A 10 -19.51 -11.71 35.88
C VAL A 10 -19.23 -10.80 37.06
N VAL A 11 -19.92 -11.04 38.17
CA VAL A 11 -19.89 -10.19 39.36
C VAL A 11 -19.05 -10.85 40.45
N GLU A 12 -18.05 -10.12 40.93
CA GLU A 12 -17.25 -10.44 42.09
C GLU A 12 -17.67 -9.59 43.29
N TRP A 13 -17.76 -10.21 44.47
CA TRP A 13 -17.95 -9.52 45.74
C TRP A 13 -17.04 -10.13 46.80
N ARG A 14 -16.18 -9.31 47.41
CA ARG A 14 -15.16 -9.73 48.41
C ARG A 14 -14.25 -10.86 47.92
N GLY A 15 -13.85 -10.82 46.65
CA GLY A 15 -12.98 -11.83 46.04
C GLY A 15 -13.69 -13.12 45.60
N GLU A 16 -15.01 -13.22 45.78
CA GLU A 16 -15.80 -14.38 45.35
C GLU A 16 -16.71 -14.02 44.16
N ARG A 17 -16.73 -14.88 43.13
CA ARG A 17 -17.71 -14.77 42.04
C ARG A 17 -19.08 -15.18 42.54
N VAL A 18 -19.99 -14.22 42.60
CA VAL A 18 -21.34 -14.41 43.16
C VAL A 18 -22.40 -14.69 42.09
N GLY A 19 -22.06 -14.52 40.80
CA GLY A 19 -22.93 -14.83 39.66
C GLY A 19 -22.64 -13.92 38.47
N ALA A 20 -23.56 -13.86 37.50
CA ALA A 20 -23.49 -12.94 36.36
C ALA A 20 -24.84 -12.27 36.06
N VAL A 21 -24.78 -11.11 35.41
CA VAL A 21 -25.93 -10.43 34.81
C VAL A 21 -25.75 -10.31 33.30
N GLY A 22 -26.87 -10.34 32.57
CA GLY A 22 -26.91 -10.26 31.11
C GLY A 22 -27.57 -11.50 30.47
N PRO A 23 -27.50 -11.62 29.14
CA PRO A 23 -26.81 -10.72 28.21
C PRO A 23 -27.45 -9.32 28.14
N ILE A 24 -26.61 -8.29 28.11
CA ILE A 24 -27.00 -6.87 27.94
C ILE A 24 -26.72 -6.48 26.49
N ALA A 25 -27.71 -6.01 25.76
CA ALA A 25 -27.48 -5.39 24.45
C ALA A 25 -26.86 -4.00 24.66
N ALA A 26 -25.70 -3.77 24.05
CA ALA A 26 -24.95 -2.53 24.18
C ALA A 26 -25.11 -1.70 22.89
N GLU A 27 -25.34 -0.39 22.99
CA GLU A 27 -25.49 0.49 21.83
C GLU A 27 -24.14 0.70 21.13
N SER A 28 -23.06 0.83 21.91
CA SER A 28 -21.72 0.91 21.37
C SER A 28 -21.25 -0.45 20.90
N PRO A 29 -20.65 -0.58 19.70
CA PRO A 29 -20.06 -1.83 19.25
C PRO A 29 -18.72 -2.13 19.92
N TYR A 30 -18.07 -1.14 20.56
CA TYR A 30 -16.67 -1.21 20.99
C TYR A 30 -16.50 -1.81 22.38
N TRP A 31 -15.75 -2.91 22.52
CA TRP A 31 -15.50 -3.60 23.79
C TRP A 31 -14.97 -2.66 24.89
N ALA A 32 -14.04 -1.76 24.52
CA ALA A 32 -13.44 -0.81 25.44
C ALA A 32 -14.43 0.19 26.07
N GLN A 33 -15.56 0.48 25.42
CA GLN A 33 -16.57 1.41 25.95
C GLN A 33 -17.51 0.66 26.90
N ILE A 34 -17.37 0.85 28.20
CA ILE A 34 -18.07 0.01 29.20
C ILE A 34 -19.12 0.76 30.02
N GLY A 35 -19.26 2.08 29.86
CA GLY A 35 -20.16 2.88 30.69
C GLY A 35 -21.62 2.44 30.68
N GLU A 36 -22.19 2.18 29.48
CA GLU A 36 -23.57 1.70 29.35
C GLU A 36 -23.76 0.29 29.96
N VAL A 37 -22.75 -0.57 29.79
CA VAL A 37 -22.74 -1.94 30.29
C VAL A 37 -22.66 -1.94 31.81
N ALA A 38 -21.78 -1.13 32.39
CA ALA A 38 -21.64 -0.96 33.84
C ALA A 38 -22.94 -0.43 34.46
N ALA A 39 -23.57 0.57 33.84
CA ALA A 39 -24.84 1.13 34.32
C ALA A 39 -25.99 0.12 34.25
N ALA A 40 -26.13 -0.62 33.14
CA ALA A 40 -27.15 -1.65 32.98
C ALA A 40 -26.93 -2.83 33.95
N ALA A 41 -25.68 -3.30 34.06
CA ALA A 41 -25.31 -4.38 34.97
C ALA A 41 -25.56 -4.00 36.43
N SER A 42 -25.26 -2.76 36.83
CA SER A 42 -25.55 -2.24 38.18
C SER A 42 -27.04 -2.28 38.51
N ARG A 43 -27.91 -1.87 37.56
CA ARG A 43 -29.37 -1.94 37.74
C ARG A 43 -29.85 -3.37 37.91
N LEU A 44 -29.33 -4.31 37.12
CA LEU A 44 -29.71 -5.72 37.18
C LEU A 44 -29.21 -6.40 38.46
N ALA A 45 -28.01 -6.06 38.94
CA ALA A 45 -27.44 -6.61 40.17
C ALA A 45 -28.03 -5.97 41.45
N GLY A 46 -28.71 -4.83 41.31
CA GLY A 46 -29.30 -4.08 42.43
C GLY A 46 -28.29 -3.33 43.30
N VAL A 47 -27.03 -3.24 42.86
CA VAL A 47 -25.92 -2.53 43.54
C VAL A 47 -24.98 -1.94 42.48
N PRO A 48 -24.22 -0.86 42.79
CA PRO A 48 -23.21 -0.34 41.88
C PRO A 48 -22.13 -1.38 41.56
N LEU A 49 -21.85 -1.56 40.27
CA LEU A 49 -20.79 -2.41 39.75
C LEU A 49 -19.74 -1.56 39.03
N ALA A 50 -18.47 -1.90 39.25
CA ALA A 50 -17.36 -1.35 38.49
C ALA A 50 -16.77 -2.45 37.58
N VAL A 51 -16.79 -2.24 36.27
CA VAL A 51 -16.22 -3.17 35.29
C VAL A 51 -14.70 -3.06 35.34
N LEU A 52 -14.03 -4.19 35.54
CA LEU A 52 -12.58 -4.28 35.68
C LEU A 52 -11.91 -4.58 34.34
N ARG A 53 -12.27 -5.71 33.71
CA ARG A 53 -11.53 -6.24 32.55
C ARG A 53 -12.36 -7.15 31.66
N LEU A 54 -11.84 -7.41 30.47
CA LEU A 54 -12.36 -8.41 29.55
C LEU A 54 -11.98 -9.82 30.02
N LEU A 55 -12.92 -10.76 29.94
CA LEU A 55 -12.69 -12.18 30.20
C LEU A 55 -12.62 -13.00 28.91
N SER A 56 -13.56 -12.75 27.99
CA SER A 56 -13.63 -13.47 26.71
C SER A 56 -14.51 -12.74 25.70
N VAL A 57 -14.29 -13.03 24.42
CA VAL A 57 -15.15 -12.61 23.30
C VAL A 57 -15.45 -13.82 22.41
N ALA A 58 -16.68 -13.93 21.93
CA ALA A 58 -17.07 -14.87 20.87
C ALA A 58 -17.74 -14.14 19.70
N GLY A 59 -17.27 -14.39 18.47
CA GLY A 59 -17.91 -13.85 17.26
C GLY A 59 -17.74 -12.35 17.01
N GLY A 60 -16.79 -11.69 17.68
CA GLY A 60 -16.38 -10.30 17.41
C GLY A 60 -14.92 -10.23 16.92
N GLU A 61 -14.53 -9.09 16.35
CA GLU A 61 -13.22 -8.86 15.75
C GLU A 61 -12.76 -7.40 15.96
N GLY A 62 -11.45 -7.16 16.09
CA GLY A 62 -10.86 -5.82 16.11
C GLY A 62 -11.40 -4.90 17.21
N GLY A 63 -11.73 -5.44 18.38
CA GLY A 63 -12.30 -4.64 19.47
C GLY A 63 -13.81 -4.38 19.36
N ARG A 64 -14.53 -5.03 18.43
CA ARG A 64 -15.93 -4.73 18.12
C ARG A 64 -16.84 -5.97 18.00
N GLY A 65 -18.13 -5.77 18.26
CA GLY A 65 -19.18 -6.76 18.01
C GLY A 65 -19.11 -8.00 18.92
N GLY A 66 -19.88 -9.03 18.57
CA GLY A 66 -19.83 -10.33 19.25
C GLY A 66 -20.43 -10.39 20.65
N GLU A 67 -20.29 -11.54 21.29
CA GLU A 67 -20.67 -11.81 22.68
C GLU A 67 -19.46 -11.60 23.59
N VAL A 68 -19.57 -10.63 24.49
CA VAL A 68 -18.46 -10.20 25.35
C VAL A 68 -18.74 -10.56 26.80
N VAL A 69 -17.73 -11.08 27.50
CA VAL A 69 -17.83 -11.36 28.93
C VAL A 69 -16.85 -10.46 29.67
N TYR A 70 -17.34 -9.69 30.64
CA TYR A 70 -16.53 -8.85 31.51
C TYR A 70 -16.52 -9.37 32.94
N LEU A 71 -15.48 -9.01 33.69
CA LEU A 71 -15.46 -9.08 35.15
C LEU A 71 -15.80 -7.71 35.73
N ALA A 72 -16.69 -7.67 36.70
CA ALA A 72 -16.98 -6.47 37.49
C ALA A 72 -16.93 -6.76 38.99
N VAL A 73 -16.58 -5.75 39.78
CA VAL A 73 -16.63 -5.81 41.25
C VAL A 73 -17.85 -5.05 41.77
N ALA A 74 -18.53 -5.65 42.74
CA ALA A 74 -19.61 -5.02 43.48
C ALA A 74 -19.10 -4.39 44.78
N SER A 75 -19.52 -3.15 45.08
CA SER A 75 -19.21 -2.49 46.35
C SER A 75 -19.96 -3.11 47.53
N GLU A 76 -21.13 -3.69 47.25
CA GLU A 76 -22.06 -4.27 48.21
C GLU A 76 -22.52 -5.65 47.74
N ARG A 77 -23.14 -6.43 48.63
CA ARG A 77 -23.68 -7.74 48.23
C ARG A 77 -24.81 -7.53 47.23
N PRO A 78 -24.74 -8.11 46.01
CA PRO A 78 -25.82 -7.97 45.04
C PRO A 78 -27.16 -8.46 45.60
N THR A 79 -28.21 -7.72 45.28
CA THR A 79 -29.59 -8.00 45.71
C THR A 79 -30.47 -8.49 44.55
N GLY A 80 -30.01 -8.30 43.31
CA GLY A 80 -30.65 -8.81 42.10
C GLY A 80 -30.43 -10.31 41.88
N VAL A 81 -31.20 -10.87 40.94
CA VAL A 81 -31.07 -12.28 40.56
C VAL A 81 -29.87 -12.45 39.63
N LEU A 82 -28.86 -13.17 40.10
CA LEU A 82 -27.65 -13.48 39.33
C LEU A 82 -27.72 -14.89 38.75
N ALA A 83 -27.32 -15.03 37.49
CA ALA A 83 -27.14 -16.34 36.87
C ALA A 83 -25.94 -17.06 37.53
N PRO A 84 -26.04 -18.38 37.82
CA PRO A 84 -24.91 -19.15 38.32
C PRO A 84 -23.75 -19.11 37.32
N VAL A 85 -22.54 -18.87 37.82
CA VAL A 85 -21.31 -18.98 37.03
C VAL A 85 -20.43 -20.07 37.61
N GLY A 86 -19.67 -20.74 36.73
CA GLY A 86 -18.66 -21.69 37.17
C GLY A 86 -17.60 -21.00 38.03
N ARG A 87 -16.99 -21.75 38.95
CA ARG A 87 -15.73 -21.34 39.55
C ARG A 87 -14.68 -21.26 38.44
N SER A 88 -13.91 -20.18 38.38
CA SER A 88 -12.62 -20.22 37.71
C SER A 88 -11.56 -19.68 38.65
N ASP A 89 -10.39 -20.30 38.58
CA ASP A 89 -9.24 -19.86 39.34
C ASP A 89 -8.71 -18.58 38.68
N ASP A 90 -8.97 -17.44 39.30
CA ASP A 90 -8.34 -16.18 38.93
C ASP A 90 -7.09 -15.99 39.78
N ALA A 91 -6.04 -16.77 39.47
CA ALA A 91 -4.77 -16.75 40.19
C ALA A 91 -3.97 -15.44 40.05
N GLY A 92 -4.54 -14.43 39.36
CA GLY A 92 -3.81 -13.27 38.90
C GLY A 92 -2.98 -13.58 37.66
N HIS A 93 -2.60 -12.52 36.93
CA HIS A 93 -1.63 -12.60 35.84
C HIS A 93 -0.58 -11.50 36.07
N PRO A 94 0.73 -11.74 35.84
CA PRO A 94 1.78 -10.75 36.07
C PRO A 94 1.63 -9.50 35.19
N LEU A 95 0.99 -9.63 34.02
CA LEU A 95 0.67 -8.52 33.11
C LEU A 95 -0.74 -7.94 33.35
N ARG A 96 -1.41 -8.30 34.45
CA ARG A 96 -2.70 -7.70 34.78
C ARG A 96 -2.50 -6.25 35.18
N LEU A 97 -3.21 -5.36 34.48
CA LEU A 97 -3.17 -3.92 34.73
C LEU A 97 -3.82 -3.57 36.08
N ASP A 98 -3.39 -2.47 36.69
CA ASP A 98 -3.85 -2.10 38.04
C ASP A 98 -5.38 -1.88 38.08
N TRP A 99 -5.95 -1.18 37.09
CA TRP A 99 -7.41 -0.97 37.01
C TRP A 99 -8.20 -2.22 36.61
N ALA A 100 -7.53 -3.29 36.17
CA ALA A 100 -8.15 -4.59 35.93
C ALA A 100 -8.31 -5.40 37.24
N ARG A 101 -7.94 -4.81 38.39
CA ARG A 101 -8.14 -5.35 39.74
C ARG A 101 -9.02 -4.41 40.57
N ALA A 102 -9.79 -4.99 41.48
CA ALA A 102 -10.69 -4.22 42.35
C ALA A 102 -9.94 -3.23 43.25
N ASP A 103 -8.82 -3.65 43.85
CA ASP A 103 -7.99 -2.81 44.71
C ASP A 103 -7.28 -1.70 43.94
N GLY A 104 -6.76 -2.01 42.75
CA GLY A 104 -6.11 -1.02 41.90
C GLY A 104 -7.07 0.04 41.36
N LEU A 105 -8.25 -0.34 40.83
CA LEU A 105 -9.25 0.64 40.37
C LEU A 105 -9.74 1.55 41.51
N ALA A 106 -9.97 0.99 42.70
CA ALA A 106 -10.33 1.77 43.88
C ALA A 106 -9.22 2.76 44.28
N GLY A 107 -7.94 2.34 44.17
CA GLY A 107 -6.78 3.20 44.39
C GLY A 107 -6.70 4.36 43.39
N GLU A 108 -6.96 4.11 42.11
CA GLU A 108 -7.00 5.14 41.06
C GLU A 108 -8.07 6.20 41.35
N TRP A 109 -9.28 5.78 41.74
CA TRP A 109 -10.35 6.72 42.10
C TRP A 109 -10.09 7.48 43.40
N ALA A 110 -9.50 6.82 44.40
CA ALA A 110 -9.14 7.48 45.66
C ALA A 110 -8.06 8.55 45.46
N TRP A 111 -7.07 8.28 44.58
CA TRP A 111 -6.08 9.28 44.19
C TRP A 111 -6.74 10.48 43.50
N ALA A 112 -7.63 10.24 42.54
CA ALA A 112 -8.35 11.30 41.84
C ALA A 112 -9.18 12.17 42.79
N ASP A 113 -9.96 11.56 43.70
CA ASP A 113 -10.72 12.27 44.72
C ASP A 113 -9.81 13.13 45.64
N GLY A 114 -8.63 12.61 46.00
CA GLY A 114 -7.64 13.34 46.79
C GLY A 114 -7.08 14.58 46.08
N GLU A 115 -6.71 14.46 44.80
CA GLU A 115 -6.23 15.59 44.00
C GLU A 115 -7.34 16.61 43.73
N LEU A 116 -8.55 16.16 43.42
CA LEU A 116 -9.72 17.04 43.26
C LEU A 116 -10.03 17.81 44.54
N ALA A 117 -9.91 17.19 45.72
CA ALA A 117 -10.08 17.87 47.00
C ALA A 117 -9.02 18.96 47.21
N LYS A 118 -7.74 18.69 46.88
CA LYS A 118 -6.65 19.69 46.96
C LYS A 118 -6.89 20.88 46.02
N LEU A 119 -7.48 20.62 44.85
CA LEU A 119 -7.85 21.64 43.87
C LEU A 119 -9.12 22.42 44.25
N GLY A 120 -9.80 22.06 45.35
CA GLY A 120 -11.07 22.68 45.74
C GLY A 120 -12.24 22.31 44.83
N ARG A 121 -12.13 21.20 44.08
CA ARG A 121 -13.12 20.73 43.10
C ARG A 121 -13.60 19.30 43.42
N PRO A 122 -14.12 19.03 44.64
CA PRO A 122 -14.58 17.69 45.00
C PRO A 122 -15.70 17.24 44.07
N ARG A 123 -15.80 15.92 43.84
CA ARG A 123 -16.89 15.37 43.00
C ARG A 123 -18.26 15.59 43.64
N THR A 124 -19.27 15.84 42.81
CA THR A 124 -20.66 16.11 43.20
C THR A 124 -21.59 14.89 43.07
N GLY A 125 -21.06 13.77 42.55
CA GLY A 125 -21.81 12.56 42.28
C GLY A 125 -20.91 11.31 42.24
N PRO A 126 -21.47 10.14 41.85
CA PRO A 126 -20.69 8.92 41.66
C PRO A 126 -19.68 9.07 40.51
N VAL A 127 -18.62 8.27 40.56
CA VAL A 127 -17.67 8.14 39.43
C VAL A 127 -18.35 7.39 38.30
N GLU A 128 -18.17 7.88 37.08
CA GLU A 128 -18.75 7.28 35.88
C GLU A 128 -17.63 6.64 35.06
N GLN A 129 -17.63 5.31 34.95
CA GLN A 129 -16.68 4.65 34.07
C GLN A 129 -17.07 4.89 32.60
N VAL A 130 -16.06 5.18 31.78
CA VAL A 130 -16.22 5.36 30.34
C VAL A 130 -15.52 4.24 29.59
N ARG A 131 -14.25 3.97 29.92
CA ARG A 131 -13.47 2.86 29.35
C ARG A 131 -12.74 2.07 30.43
N SER A 132 -12.63 0.76 30.22
CA SER A 132 -11.69 -0.11 30.94
C SER A 132 -11.21 -1.19 29.98
N TRP A 133 -9.96 -1.09 29.55
CA TRP A 133 -9.35 -2.01 28.58
C TRP A 133 -7.82 -1.94 28.65
N ASN A 134 -7.16 -2.70 27.79
CA ASN A 134 -5.71 -2.94 27.82
C ASN A 134 -4.83 -1.71 27.52
N LEU A 135 -5.35 -0.67 26.85
CA LEU A 135 -4.59 0.57 26.58
C LEU A 135 -4.91 1.71 27.54
N SER A 136 -6.02 1.66 28.29
CA SER A 136 -6.32 2.69 29.30
C SER A 136 -7.50 2.32 30.21
N ALA A 137 -7.57 2.93 31.39
CA ALA A 137 -8.84 3.18 32.07
C ALA A 137 -9.22 4.66 31.96
N LEU A 138 -10.50 4.94 31.69
CA LEU A 138 -11.04 6.29 31.60
C LEU A 138 -12.29 6.40 32.47
N SER A 139 -12.25 7.30 33.45
CA SER A 139 -13.36 7.58 34.38
C SER A 139 -13.66 9.07 34.43
N ARG A 140 -14.94 9.42 34.51
CA ARG A 140 -15.42 10.80 34.58
C ARG A 140 -15.91 11.11 36.01
N PHE A 141 -15.43 12.22 36.55
CA PHE A 141 -15.75 12.71 37.88
C PHE A 141 -16.61 13.97 37.72
N PRO A 142 -17.91 13.92 38.04
CA PRO A 142 -18.75 15.12 37.99
C PRO A 142 -18.31 16.09 39.08
N THR A 143 -18.07 17.36 38.74
CA THR A 143 -17.75 18.43 39.72
C THR A 143 -18.67 19.64 39.50
N ALA A 144 -18.63 20.62 40.41
CA ALA A 144 -19.42 21.85 40.27
C ALA A 144 -19.02 22.69 39.03
N ASP A 145 -17.75 22.59 38.61
CA ASP A 145 -17.17 23.37 37.50
C ASP A 145 -17.06 22.53 36.21
N GLY A 146 -18.00 21.59 36.01
CA GLY A 146 -17.96 20.63 34.91
C GLY A 146 -17.18 19.34 35.23
N PRO A 147 -17.20 18.35 34.34
CA PRO A 147 -16.55 17.07 34.58
C PRO A 147 -15.02 17.18 34.57
N VAL A 148 -14.38 16.28 35.32
CA VAL A 148 -12.94 16.04 35.25
C VAL A 148 -12.71 14.59 34.84
N TRP A 149 -11.71 14.35 34.02
CA TRP A 149 -11.40 13.04 33.47
C TRP A 149 -10.16 12.45 34.13
N LEU A 150 -10.28 11.26 34.71
CA LEU A 150 -9.16 10.43 35.11
C LEU A 150 -8.83 9.48 33.96
N LYS A 151 -7.60 9.56 33.46
CA LYS A 151 -7.04 8.58 32.52
C LYS A 151 -5.82 7.91 33.12
N SER A 152 -5.83 6.58 33.13
CA SER A 152 -4.71 5.74 33.58
C SER A 152 -4.24 4.88 32.40
N THR A 153 -2.93 4.78 32.20
CA THR A 153 -2.30 4.16 31.02
C THR A 153 -1.30 3.06 31.41
N PRO A 154 -1.07 2.06 30.53
CA PRO A 154 -0.34 0.83 30.90
C PRO A 154 1.17 1.10 31.01
N PRO A 155 1.95 0.21 31.65
CA PRO A 155 3.39 0.44 31.86
C PRO A 155 4.21 0.70 30.58
N PHE A 156 3.79 0.16 29.43
CA PHE A 156 4.42 0.38 28.12
C PHE A 156 3.96 1.67 27.41
N ALA A 157 3.03 2.43 27.99
CA ALA A 157 2.68 3.78 27.54
C ALA A 157 3.62 4.82 28.15
N VAL A 158 3.79 5.93 27.44
CA VAL A 158 4.50 7.09 27.97
C VAL A 158 3.69 7.76 29.08
N PRO A 159 4.32 8.42 30.08
CA PRO A 159 3.63 9.32 31.00
C PRO A 159 2.95 10.48 30.26
N GLU A 160 1.70 10.28 29.82
CA GLU A 160 0.98 11.16 28.89
C GLU A 160 0.97 12.63 29.33
N ALA A 161 0.78 12.89 30.64
CA ALA A 161 0.76 14.25 31.18
C ALA A 161 2.09 15.01 30.97
N ALA A 162 3.23 14.32 30.95
CA ALA A 162 4.53 14.92 30.69
C ALA A 162 4.64 15.36 29.22
N VAL A 163 4.15 14.54 28.29
CA VAL A 163 4.11 14.87 26.86
C VAL A 163 3.18 16.04 26.60
N ILE A 164 1.96 16.00 27.17
CA ILE A 164 1.00 17.11 27.11
C ILE A 164 1.65 18.41 27.60
N THR A 165 2.33 18.38 28.75
CA THR A 165 3.00 19.57 29.32
C THR A 165 4.09 20.12 28.39
N ARG A 166 4.88 19.24 27.75
CA ARG A 166 5.92 19.64 26.78
C ARG A 166 5.32 20.32 25.56
N VAL A 167 4.27 19.73 24.98
CA VAL A 167 3.59 20.28 23.80
C VAL A 167 2.90 21.61 24.15
N GLU A 168 2.22 21.69 25.29
CA GLU A 168 1.54 22.90 25.74
C GLU A 168 2.51 24.08 25.95
N ALA A 169 3.76 23.81 26.36
CA ALA A 169 4.78 24.83 26.54
C ALA A 169 5.21 25.50 25.23
N VAL A 170 5.23 24.76 24.11
CA VAL A 170 5.61 25.29 22.79
C VAL A 170 4.40 25.69 21.94
N GLN A 171 3.24 25.09 22.18
CA GLN A 171 2.02 25.35 21.44
C GLN A 171 0.79 25.40 22.38
N PRO A 172 0.58 26.52 23.11
CA PRO A 172 -0.50 26.64 24.08
C PRO A 172 -1.89 26.45 23.47
N GLY A 173 -2.75 25.71 24.20
CA GLY A 173 -4.12 25.41 23.83
C GLY A 173 -4.26 24.44 22.67
N LEU A 174 -3.24 23.61 22.39
CA LEU A 174 -3.36 22.49 21.45
C LEU A 174 -3.71 21.18 22.18
N THR A 175 -3.48 21.11 23.49
CA THR A 175 -3.59 19.88 24.28
C THR A 175 -4.63 20.01 25.40
N PRO A 176 -5.06 18.90 26.03
CA PRO A 176 -5.94 18.96 27.18
C PRO A 176 -5.21 19.57 28.37
N ARG A 177 -5.92 20.37 29.17
CA ARG A 177 -5.32 20.91 30.40
C ARG A 177 -5.15 19.81 31.44
N VAL A 178 -3.90 19.55 31.82
CA VAL A 178 -3.54 18.68 32.96
C VAL A 178 -3.85 19.42 34.27
N LEU A 179 -4.65 18.81 35.13
CA LEU A 179 -5.01 19.32 36.47
C LEU A 179 -4.12 18.73 37.55
N ALA A 180 -3.80 17.43 37.44
CA ALA A 180 -2.86 16.71 38.29
C ALA A 180 -2.33 15.49 37.53
N SER A 181 -1.16 14.99 37.91
CA SER A 181 -0.60 13.76 37.34
C SER A 181 0.32 13.07 38.34
N ASP A 182 0.42 11.74 38.22
CA ASP A 182 1.33 10.92 39.00
C ASP A 182 1.73 9.69 38.17
N GLY A 183 2.93 9.72 37.59
CA GLY A 183 3.37 8.69 36.65
C GLY A 183 2.45 8.58 35.43
N ARG A 184 1.72 7.47 35.31
CA ARG A 184 0.88 7.12 34.13
C ARG A 184 -0.61 7.36 34.32
N ARG A 185 -0.99 8.06 35.38
CA ARG A 185 -2.34 8.56 35.60
C ARG A 185 -2.37 10.08 35.59
N ALA A 186 -3.41 10.63 34.99
CA ALA A 186 -3.61 12.06 34.83
C ALA A 186 -5.08 12.43 35.09
N LEU A 187 -5.27 13.56 35.78
CA LEU A 187 -6.53 14.28 35.80
C LEU A 187 -6.49 15.37 34.73
N LEU A 188 -7.44 15.30 33.81
CA LEU A 188 -7.57 16.22 32.68
C LEU A 188 -8.87 17.01 32.80
N ALA A 189 -8.82 18.30 32.48
CA ALA A 189 -10.04 19.10 32.32
C ALA A 189 -10.87 18.57 31.15
N ASP A 190 -12.18 18.82 31.20
CA ASP A 190 -13.07 18.51 30.07
C ASP A 190 -12.64 19.27 28.81
N VAL A 191 -12.68 18.58 27.67
CA VAL A 191 -12.37 19.16 26.36
C VAL A 191 -13.67 19.34 25.58
N PRO A 192 -14.12 20.59 25.35
CA PRO A 192 -15.36 20.86 24.65
C PRO A 192 -15.27 20.51 23.17
N GLY A 193 -16.42 20.49 22.51
CA GLY A 193 -16.53 20.26 21.07
C GLY A 193 -16.85 18.82 20.69
N ALA A 194 -16.71 18.53 19.40
CA ALA A 194 -17.01 17.23 18.80
C ALA A 194 -15.73 16.55 18.30
N ASP A 195 -15.76 15.22 18.26
CA ASP A 195 -14.68 14.40 17.69
C ASP A 195 -14.64 14.61 16.17
N CYS A 196 -13.46 14.81 15.59
CA CYS A 196 -13.32 15.19 14.19
C CYS A 196 -13.33 13.99 13.22
N TRP A 197 -13.99 12.87 13.54
CA TRP A 197 -14.05 11.69 12.67
C TRP A 197 -14.45 12.07 11.23
N GLY A 198 -13.64 11.68 10.25
CA GLY A 198 -13.84 12.00 8.83
C GLY A 198 -13.56 13.46 8.41
N VAL A 199 -13.27 14.36 9.37
CA VAL A 199 -12.90 15.79 9.19
C VAL A 199 -13.73 16.55 8.15
N PRO A 200 -15.04 16.73 8.35
CA PRO A 200 -15.89 17.41 7.36
C PRO A 200 -15.65 18.92 7.24
N GLU A 201 -15.11 19.60 8.28
CA GLU A 201 -14.93 21.06 8.30
C GLU A 201 -13.45 21.47 8.22
N ASP A 202 -13.13 22.52 7.45
CA ASP A 202 -11.75 23.00 7.28
C ASP A 202 -11.14 23.59 8.56
N GLY A 203 -11.96 24.06 9.50
CA GLY A 203 -11.47 24.55 10.80
C GLY A 203 -10.77 23.47 11.63
N MET A 204 -11.18 22.21 11.46
CA MET A 204 -10.59 21.05 12.15
C MET A 204 -9.16 20.79 11.68
N LEU A 205 -8.83 21.13 10.43
CA LEU A 205 -7.49 20.94 9.85
C LEU A 205 -6.41 21.81 10.51
N SER A 206 -6.79 22.83 11.30
CA SER A 206 -5.83 23.59 12.11
C SER A 206 -5.03 22.72 13.08
N ALA A 207 -5.53 21.53 13.43
CA ALA A 207 -4.76 20.53 14.19
C ALA A 207 -3.45 20.16 13.48
N VAL A 208 -3.46 20.03 12.15
CA VAL A 208 -2.31 19.62 11.33
C VAL A 208 -1.20 20.67 11.41
N ASP A 209 -1.52 21.94 11.16
CA ASP A 209 -0.53 23.02 11.16
C ASP A 209 0.04 23.23 12.57
N ARG A 210 -0.85 23.26 13.57
CA ARG A 210 -0.45 23.51 14.96
C ARG A 210 0.38 22.36 15.50
N TRP A 211 0.10 21.12 15.10
CA TRP A 211 0.90 19.95 15.46
C TRP A 211 2.27 19.97 14.78
N ALA A 212 2.34 20.26 13.47
CA ALA A 212 3.61 20.42 12.77
C ALA A 212 4.49 21.52 13.40
N ALA A 213 3.89 22.65 13.79
CA ALA A 213 4.59 23.70 14.52
C ALA A 213 5.09 23.25 15.91
N ALA A 214 4.27 22.50 16.65
CA ALA A 214 4.67 21.94 17.95
C ALA A 214 5.83 20.93 17.80
N GLN A 215 5.81 20.11 16.75
CA GLN A 215 6.88 19.18 16.40
C GLN A 215 8.18 19.92 16.07
N ALA A 216 8.14 20.88 15.15
CA ALA A 216 9.31 21.67 14.79
C ALA A 216 9.92 22.41 16.01
N ALA A 217 9.09 22.97 16.89
CA ALA A 217 9.54 23.62 18.11
C ALA A 217 10.07 22.64 19.18
N SER A 218 9.71 21.35 19.10
CA SER A 218 10.11 20.30 20.04
C SER A 218 11.27 19.43 19.53
N ALA A 219 11.79 19.72 18.33
CA ALA A 219 12.90 19.01 17.71
C ALA A 219 14.14 19.02 18.62
N VAL A 220 14.69 17.83 18.87
CA VAL A 220 15.84 17.62 19.77
C VAL A 220 16.72 16.48 19.26
N ASP A 221 18.00 16.54 19.61
CA ASP A 221 18.96 15.48 19.35
C ASP A 221 18.78 14.33 20.37
N GLY A 222 17.82 13.45 20.10
CA GLY A 222 17.62 12.19 20.80
C GLY A 222 16.29 12.06 21.55
N PRO A 223 15.98 10.86 22.10
CA PRO A 223 14.63 10.54 22.55
C PRO A 223 14.11 11.28 23.79
N ASP A 224 15.01 11.84 24.63
CA ASP A 224 14.66 12.64 25.81
C ASP A 224 13.53 12.04 26.69
N GLY A 225 13.67 10.75 27.02
CA GLY A 225 12.71 9.99 27.84
C GLY A 225 11.54 9.36 27.06
N LEU A 226 11.44 9.61 25.76
CA LEU A 226 10.50 8.92 24.86
C LEU A 226 11.12 7.64 24.28
N ALA A 227 10.29 6.77 23.71
CA ALA A 227 10.76 5.62 22.95
C ALA A 227 11.43 6.07 21.64
N ASP A 228 12.54 5.42 21.27
CA ASP A 228 13.20 5.67 19.99
C ASP A 228 12.48 4.91 18.85
N CYS A 229 11.77 5.68 18.05
CA CYS A 229 11.09 5.28 16.82
C CYS A 229 11.67 6.02 15.61
N SER A 230 12.95 6.41 15.66
CA SER A 230 13.67 6.90 14.49
C SER A 230 13.68 5.84 13.37
N PRO A 231 13.74 6.25 12.08
CA PRO A 231 13.80 5.31 10.96
C PRO A 231 14.89 4.24 11.13
N ALA A 232 16.07 4.63 11.62
CA ALA A 232 17.17 3.71 11.91
C ALA A 232 16.82 2.71 13.04
N ALA A 233 16.18 3.15 14.12
CA ALA A 233 15.77 2.27 15.21
C ALA A 233 14.69 1.28 14.78
N LEU A 234 13.72 1.72 13.96
CA LEU A 234 12.70 0.86 13.36
C LEU A 234 13.35 -0.21 12.47
N ALA A 235 14.27 0.19 11.58
CA ALA A 235 15.02 -0.72 10.72
C ALA A 235 15.80 -1.77 11.53
N ALA A 236 16.44 -1.36 12.63
CA ALA A 236 17.21 -2.26 13.49
C ALA A 236 16.35 -3.27 14.27
N ARG A 237 15.14 -2.88 14.69
CA ARG A 237 14.22 -3.73 15.48
C ARG A 237 13.40 -4.68 14.62
N PHE A 238 13.12 -4.32 13.37
CA PHE A 238 12.23 -5.06 12.49
C PHE A 238 12.65 -6.52 12.21
N PRO A 239 13.94 -6.88 11.99
CA PRO A 239 14.34 -8.27 11.78
C PRO A 239 13.95 -9.22 12.91
N ALA A 240 14.01 -8.77 14.17
CA ALA A 240 13.61 -9.58 15.31
C ALA A 240 12.10 -9.80 15.36
N LEU A 241 11.31 -8.77 15.01
CA LEU A 241 9.86 -8.91 14.86
C LEU A 241 9.52 -9.88 13.73
N LEU A 242 10.19 -9.79 12.59
CA LEU A 242 9.96 -10.67 11.44
C LEU A 242 10.14 -12.15 11.80
N GLU A 243 11.18 -12.52 12.55
CA GLU A 243 11.36 -13.90 13.00
C GLU A 243 10.24 -14.36 13.94
N ARG A 244 9.74 -13.46 14.80
CA ARG A 244 8.60 -13.77 15.69
C ARG A 244 7.31 -14.00 14.91
N LEU A 245 7.07 -13.22 13.85
CA LEU A 245 5.87 -13.32 13.03
C LEU A 245 5.92 -14.46 12.01
N ARG A 246 7.05 -15.13 11.83
CA ARG A 246 7.22 -16.20 10.84
C ARG A 246 6.11 -17.27 10.82
N PRO A 247 5.54 -17.73 11.95
CA PRO A 247 4.44 -18.70 11.95
C PRO A 247 3.13 -18.18 11.32
N GLU A 248 2.95 -16.86 11.22
CA GLU A 248 1.75 -16.20 10.68
C GLU A 248 1.90 -15.80 9.21
N LEU A 249 3.06 -16.07 8.60
CA LEU A 249 3.42 -15.65 7.25
C LEU A 249 3.57 -16.86 6.32
N SER A 250 3.11 -16.68 5.08
CA SER A 250 3.50 -17.56 3.98
C SER A 250 4.99 -17.44 3.67
N ALA A 251 5.56 -18.45 2.99
CA ALA A 251 6.96 -18.40 2.55
C ALA A 251 7.25 -17.19 1.64
N ALA A 252 6.28 -16.80 0.80
CA ALA A 252 6.38 -15.64 -0.08
C ALA A 252 6.42 -14.32 0.71
N GLU A 253 5.50 -14.14 1.66
CA GLU A 253 5.46 -12.96 2.53
C GLU A 253 6.73 -12.83 3.36
N TYR A 254 7.24 -13.93 3.92
CA TYR A 254 8.48 -13.92 4.69
C TYR A 254 9.68 -13.54 3.81
N ALA A 255 9.78 -14.07 2.59
CA ALA A 255 10.84 -13.71 1.64
C ALA A 255 10.79 -12.23 1.22
N GLN A 256 9.58 -11.68 0.98
CA GLN A 256 9.40 -10.25 0.69
C GLN A 256 9.75 -9.39 1.91
N ALA A 257 9.32 -9.79 3.11
CA ALA A 257 9.63 -9.08 4.35
C ALA A 257 11.13 -9.08 4.68
N ARG A 258 11.84 -10.16 4.34
CA ARG A 258 13.31 -10.21 4.39
C ARG A 258 13.95 -9.16 3.48
N ARG A 259 13.49 -9.04 2.22
CA ARG A 259 13.97 -8.00 1.29
C ARG A 259 13.66 -6.59 1.79
N LEU A 260 12.45 -6.38 2.33
CA LEU A 260 12.09 -5.11 2.96
C LEU A 260 13.03 -4.79 4.13
N ALA A 261 13.29 -5.75 5.03
CA ALA A 261 14.19 -5.57 6.16
C ALA A 261 15.61 -5.14 5.73
N ASP A 262 16.12 -5.72 4.64
CA ASP A 262 17.43 -5.38 4.08
C ASP A 262 17.45 -3.98 3.43
N HIS A 263 16.30 -3.45 3.00
CA HIS A 263 16.15 -2.13 2.38
C HIS A 263 15.80 -1.00 3.37
N LEU A 264 15.22 -1.32 4.55
CA LEU A 264 14.86 -0.30 5.56
C LEU A 264 16.01 0.66 5.96
N PRO A 265 17.29 0.23 6.07
CA PRO A 265 18.38 1.15 6.35
C PRO A 265 18.57 2.22 5.26
N GLU A 266 18.39 1.86 3.99
CA GLU A 266 18.48 2.81 2.88
C GLU A 266 17.32 3.81 2.92
N LEU A 267 16.09 3.36 3.20
CA LEU A 267 14.95 4.26 3.39
C LEU A 267 15.17 5.22 4.56
N ALA A 268 15.82 4.76 5.63
CA ALA A 268 16.18 5.62 6.76
C ALA A 268 17.17 6.73 6.35
N GLU A 269 18.20 6.41 5.55
CA GLU A 269 19.15 7.39 5.00
C GLU A 269 18.47 8.37 4.03
N GLN A 270 17.57 7.87 3.17
CA GLN A 270 16.82 8.72 2.25
C GLN A 270 15.89 9.69 2.99
N LEU A 271 15.26 9.25 4.09
CA LEU A 271 14.45 10.12 4.95
C LEU A 271 15.28 11.19 5.66
N ASP A 272 16.46 10.83 6.18
CA ASP A 272 17.38 11.81 6.79
C ASP A 272 17.74 12.90 5.77
N GLY A 273 18.00 12.50 4.51
CA GLY A 273 18.23 13.42 3.41
C GLY A 273 17.05 14.36 3.08
N CYS A 274 15.81 14.07 3.52
CA CYS A 274 14.67 14.96 3.30
C CYS A 274 14.71 16.23 4.15
N GLY A 275 15.58 16.33 5.16
CA GLY A 275 15.80 17.56 5.92
C GLY A 275 14.72 17.93 6.92
N LEU A 276 13.88 16.96 7.35
CA LEU A 276 12.95 17.15 8.47
C LEU A 276 13.61 16.62 9.77
N PRO A 277 13.66 17.43 10.85
CA PRO A 277 14.26 16.98 12.09
C PRO A 277 13.42 15.91 12.78
N LEU A 278 14.09 14.98 13.48
CA LEU A 278 13.42 14.06 14.39
C LEU A 278 12.84 14.84 15.58
N THR A 279 11.65 14.44 16.02
CA THR A 279 10.81 15.19 16.96
C THR A 279 10.00 14.23 17.83
N VAL A 280 9.30 14.78 18.84
CA VAL A 280 8.11 14.13 19.39
C VAL A 280 7.12 13.82 18.25
N VAL A 281 6.64 12.59 18.22
CA VAL A 281 5.50 12.13 17.43
C VAL A 281 4.41 11.69 18.39
N HIS A 282 3.16 11.89 18.00
CA HIS A 282 2.00 11.50 18.77
C HIS A 282 1.83 9.98 18.78
N GLY A 283 2.19 9.31 17.68
CA GLY A 283 2.05 7.86 17.51
C GLY A 283 0.64 7.41 17.11
N ASP A 284 -0.37 8.29 17.27
CA ASP A 284 -1.75 8.03 16.89
C ASP A 284 -2.48 9.32 16.44
N PHE A 285 -1.80 10.18 15.68
CA PHE A 285 -2.33 11.45 15.20
C PHE A 285 -3.36 11.27 14.07
N HIS A 286 -4.59 10.87 14.42
CA HIS A 286 -5.70 10.77 13.48
C HIS A 286 -6.91 11.61 13.92
N PRO A 287 -7.84 11.91 13.00
CA PRO A 287 -8.98 12.79 13.29
C PRO A 287 -9.88 12.42 14.47
N GLY A 288 -9.93 11.14 14.83
CA GLY A 288 -10.71 10.68 15.99
C GLY A 288 -10.11 11.13 17.33
N ASN A 289 -8.82 11.49 17.33
CA ASN A 289 -8.10 12.06 18.48
C ASN A 289 -8.05 13.59 18.42
N TRP A 290 -8.83 14.24 17.55
CA TRP A 290 -8.97 15.70 17.52
C TRP A 290 -10.37 16.09 17.99
N ARG A 291 -10.47 17.08 18.87
CA ARG A 291 -11.73 17.74 19.20
C ARG A 291 -11.76 19.15 18.65
N PHE A 292 -12.90 19.54 18.12
CA PHE A 292 -13.13 20.89 17.60
C PHE A 292 -14.38 21.50 18.22
N ASP A 293 -14.24 22.69 18.81
CA ASP A 293 -15.33 23.41 19.48
C ASP A 293 -16.00 24.50 18.61
N GLY A 294 -15.64 24.56 17.32
CA GLY A 294 -16.07 25.60 16.39
C GLY A 294 -15.05 26.72 16.21
N GLY A 295 -14.02 26.81 17.08
CA GLY A 295 -12.95 27.79 16.97
C GLY A 295 -11.55 27.21 17.08
N ARG A 296 -11.34 26.19 17.93
CA ARG A 296 -10.02 25.61 18.20
C ARG A 296 -10.04 24.09 18.15
N ALA A 297 -9.00 23.54 17.55
CA ALA A 297 -8.72 22.11 17.63
C ALA A 297 -7.87 21.79 18.86
N THR A 298 -8.24 20.74 19.59
CA THR A 298 -7.47 20.14 20.69
C THR A 298 -7.14 18.69 20.33
N VAL A 299 -5.88 18.30 20.43
CA VAL A 299 -5.39 16.94 20.19
C VAL A 299 -5.44 16.17 21.50
N LEU A 300 -5.93 14.94 21.47
CA LEU A 300 -6.11 14.05 22.61
C LEU A 300 -5.22 12.80 22.47
N ASP A 301 -5.02 12.08 23.57
CA ASP A 301 -4.43 10.73 23.59
C ASP A 301 -2.94 10.63 23.21
N PHE A 302 -2.08 11.24 24.03
CA PHE A 302 -0.63 11.21 23.82
C PHE A 302 0.05 9.95 24.40
N SER A 303 -0.70 8.88 24.68
CA SER A 303 -0.19 7.71 25.40
C SER A 303 0.80 6.85 24.58
N ASP A 304 0.75 6.99 23.25
CA ASP A 304 1.66 6.35 22.29
C ASP A 304 2.77 7.29 21.78
N ALA A 305 2.92 8.46 22.41
CA ALA A 305 3.92 9.41 21.94
C ALA A 305 5.35 8.86 22.06
N ALA A 306 6.14 9.10 21.03
CA ALA A 306 7.50 8.60 20.88
C ALA A 306 8.40 9.69 20.29
N TRP A 307 9.69 9.42 20.16
CA TRP A 307 10.61 10.25 19.40
C TRP A 307 10.86 9.59 18.05
N GLY A 308 10.67 10.32 16.95
CA GLY A 308 10.76 9.75 15.61
C GLY A 308 10.61 10.79 14.50
N HIS A 309 10.43 10.29 13.28
CA HIS A 309 10.29 11.14 12.10
C HIS A 309 8.86 11.70 11.99
N PRO A 310 8.65 13.01 11.75
CA PRO A 310 7.32 13.63 11.77
C PRO A 310 6.35 13.08 10.72
N ALA A 311 6.86 12.48 9.65
CA ALA A 311 6.06 11.78 8.65
C ALA A 311 5.22 10.62 9.23
N LEU A 312 5.59 10.07 10.40
CA LEU A 312 4.78 9.06 11.08
C LEU A 312 3.38 9.60 11.40
N ASP A 313 3.31 10.80 11.98
CA ASP A 313 2.05 11.49 12.25
C ASP A 313 1.45 12.09 10.98
N GLY A 314 2.27 12.51 10.01
CA GLY A 314 1.79 13.05 8.74
C GLY A 314 0.98 12.04 7.91
N LEU A 315 1.33 10.76 7.97
CA LEU A 315 0.64 9.67 7.27
C LEU A 315 -0.53 9.07 8.06
N ARG A 316 -0.53 9.22 9.39
CA ARG A 316 -1.52 8.59 10.27
C ARG A 316 -2.98 8.95 9.97
N PRO A 317 -3.35 10.16 9.50
CA PRO A 317 -4.71 10.47 9.13
C PRO A 317 -5.26 9.67 7.94
N GLN A 318 -4.40 9.19 7.03
CA GLN A 318 -4.82 8.61 5.75
C GLN A 318 -5.90 7.52 5.86
N PRO A 319 -5.83 6.52 6.77
CA PRO A 319 -6.81 5.44 6.84
C PRO A 319 -8.22 5.88 7.32
N PHE A 320 -8.38 7.13 7.76
CA PHE A 320 -9.62 7.66 8.34
C PHE A 320 -10.30 8.71 7.48
N LEU A 321 -9.76 8.97 6.30
CA LEU A 321 -10.18 10.04 5.40
C LEU A 321 -10.56 9.46 4.03
N SER A 322 -11.42 10.17 3.30
CA SER A 322 -11.60 9.89 1.87
C SER A 322 -10.32 10.25 1.10
N PRO A 323 -10.11 9.70 -0.11
CA PRO A 323 -8.95 10.06 -0.93
C PRO A 323 -8.80 11.57 -1.16
N GLU A 324 -9.91 12.27 -1.39
CA GLU A 324 -9.94 13.72 -1.62
C GLU A 324 -9.51 14.46 -0.36
N ARG A 325 -10.06 14.08 0.80
CA ARG A 325 -9.73 14.73 2.07
C ARG A 325 -8.30 14.41 2.52
N TRP A 326 -7.81 13.22 2.19
CA TRP A 326 -6.41 12.88 2.39
C TRP A 326 -5.49 13.77 1.55
N ALA A 327 -5.83 14.05 0.29
CA ALA A 327 -5.03 14.95 -0.55
C ALA A 327 -4.92 16.36 0.07
N ASP A 328 -6.02 16.89 0.62
CA ASP A 328 -6.01 18.18 1.35
C ASP A 328 -5.08 18.14 2.57
N VAL A 329 -5.21 17.11 3.42
CA VAL A 329 -4.39 16.96 4.64
C VAL A 329 -2.92 16.80 4.29
N ARG A 330 -2.59 16.00 3.28
CA ARG A 330 -1.22 15.80 2.78
C ARG A 330 -0.62 17.11 2.30
N ALA A 331 -1.35 17.84 1.45
CA ALA A 331 -0.88 19.12 0.91
C ALA A 331 -0.66 20.15 2.02
N ARG A 332 -1.56 20.20 2.99
CA ARG A 332 -1.47 21.11 4.15
C ARG A 332 -0.31 20.77 5.07
N TRP A 333 -0.11 19.50 5.41
CA TRP A 333 1.03 19.05 6.21
C TRP A 333 2.35 19.39 5.52
N ALA A 334 2.45 19.15 4.21
CA ALA A 334 3.65 19.46 3.45
C ALA A 334 3.92 20.97 3.35
N ALA A 335 2.87 21.78 3.17
CA ALA A 335 3.00 23.24 3.19
C ALA A 335 3.50 23.74 4.56
N ALA A 336 2.95 23.24 5.67
CA ALA A 336 3.39 23.61 7.01
C ALA A 336 4.88 23.30 7.24
N TRP A 337 5.37 22.14 6.79
CA TRP A 337 6.79 21.80 6.91
C TRP A 337 7.69 22.61 5.99
N ARG A 338 7.24 23.00 4.79
CA ARG A 338 7.99 23.92 3.93
C ARG A 338 8.13 25.31 4.56
N GLU A 339 7.14 25.77 5.32
CA GLU A 339 7.24 27.04 6.05
C GLU A 339 8.21 26.93 7.25
N LEU A 340 8.18 25.81 7.97
CA LEU A 340 9.00 25.58 9.16
C LEU A 340 10.46 25.21 8.84
N ALA A 341 10.68 24.51 7.72
CA ALA A 341 11.99 24.07 7.22
C ALA A 341 12.04 24.22 5.68
N PRO A 342 12.42 25.40 5.16
CA PRO A 342 12.33 25.73 3.73
C PRO A 342 13.12 24.82 2.78
N ASP A 343 14.23 24.26 3.24
CA ASP A 343 15.08 23.35 2.45
C ASP A 343 14.63 21.87 2.55
N SER A 344 13.56 21.59 3.31
CA SER A 344 13.04 20.24 3.49
C SER A 344 12.24 19.76 2.27
N ARG A 345 12.10 18.44 2.15
CA ARG A 345 11.35 17.75 1.08
C ARG A 345 10.19 16.94 1.68
N PRO A 346 9.14 17.59 2.23
CA PRO A 346 8.11 16.89 2.99
C PRO A 346 7.26 15.94 2.16
N GLU A 347 6.93 16.29 0.91
CA GLU A 347 6.18 15.41 0.01
C GLU A 347 6.94 14.08 -0.22
N GLN A 348 8.25 14.19 -0.48
CA GLN A 348 9.13 13.04 -0.65
C GLN A 348 9.28 12.24 0.66
N ALA A 349 9.33 12.92 1.80
CA ALA A 349 9.40 12.25 3.10
C ALA A 349 8.17 11.39 3.41
N LEU A 350 6.97 11.85 3.04
CA LEU A 350 5.75 11.04 3.18
C LEU A 350 5.77 9.80 2.27
N GLU A 351 6.33 9.92 1.07
CA GLU A 351 6.45 8.79 0.14
C GLU A 351 7.41 7.72 0.67
N ILE A 352 8.60 8.12 1.13
CA ILE A 352 9.63 7.20 1.65
C ILE A 352 9.20 6.59 3.00
N ALA A 353 8.52 7.34 3.86
CA ALA A 353 8.12 6.88 5.19
C ALA A 353 6.96 5.88 5.21
N ALA A 354 6.21 5.73 4.10
CA ALA A 354 5.02 4.91 4.02
C ALA A 354 5.18 3.45 4.54
N PRO A 355 6.20 2.68 4.13
CA PRO A 355 6.43 1.34 4.71
C PRO A 355 6.87 1.40 6.19
N LEU A 356 7.67 2.40 6.58
CA LEU A 356 8.17 2.55 7.95
C LEU A 356 7.06 2.85 8.98
N VAL A 357 5.99 3.54 8.58
CA VAL A 357 4.79 3.73 9.43
C VAL A 357 4.18 2.40 9.84
N HIS A 358 4.03 1.48 8.89
CA HIS A 358 3.47 0.17 9.15
C HIS A 358 4.45 -0.74 9.91
N VAL A 359 5.76 -0.58 9.71
CA VAL A 359 6.78 -1.22 10.57
C VAL A 359 6.66 -0.73 12.01
N HIS A 360 6.48 0.59 12.21
CA HIS A 360 6.25 1.17 13.53
C HIS A 360 5.00 0.59 14.21
N PHE A 361 3.86 0.55 13.51
CA PHE A 361 2.63 -0.03 14.06
C PHE A 361 2.76 -1.54 14.33
N ALA A 362 3.42 -2.31 13.46
CA ALA A 362 3.65 -3.73 13.69
C ALA A 362 4.47 -3.97 14.97
N LEU A 363 5.52 -3.16 15.20
CA LEU A 363 6.30 -3.17 16.44
C LEU A 363 5.46 -2.74 17.65
N ARG A 364 4.60 -1.72 17.49
CA ARG A 364 3.77 -1.20 18.58
C ARG A 364 2.68 -2.19 19.00
N TYR A 365 1.97 -2.79 18.06
CA TYR A 365 0.99 -3.83 18.36
C TYR A 365 1.63 -5.07 18.98
N GLN A 366 2.85 -5.44 18.57
CA GLN A 366 3.57 -6.53 19.23
C GLN A 366 3.93 -6.17 20.68
N GLU A 367 4.33 -4.93 20.94
CA GLU A 367 4.58 -4.44 22.31
C GLU A 367 3.32 -4.46 23.17
N PHE A 368 2.15 -4.14 22.60
CA PHE A 368 0.87 -4.30 23.28
C PHE A 368 0.63 -5.75 23.68
N LEU A 369 0.74 -6.69 22.74
CA LEU A 369 0.54 -8.12 23.00
C LEU A 369 1.51 -8.66 24.07
N ASP A 370 2.76 -8.20 24.04
CA ASP A 370 3.80 -8.55 25.01
C ASP A 370 3.52 -7.97 26.41
N GLY A 371 2.78 -6.86 26.47
CA GLY A 371 2.52 -6.08 27.69
C GLY A 371 1.18 -6.35 28.38
N ILE A 372 0.33 -7.24 27.85
CA ILE A 372 -1.04 -7.46 28.33
C ILE A 372 -1.33 -8.95 28.63
N GLU A 373 -2.32 -9.23 29.48
CA GLU A 373 -2.71 -10.60 29.80
C GLU A 373 -3.49 -11.29 28.66
N PRO A 374 -3.45 -12.63 28.53
CA PRO A 374 -4.04 -13.34 27.39
C PRO A 374 -5.54 -13.07 27.13
N SER A 375 -6.33 -12.75 28.16
CA SER A 375 -7.75 -12.41 27.96
C SER A 375 -7.97 -11.09 27.20
N GLU A 376 -6.94 -10.25 27.13
CA GLU A 376 -6.93 -8.96 26.44
C GLU A 376 -6.25 -9.03 25.07
N HIS A 377 -5.62 -10.16 24.69
CA HIS A 377 -5.06 -10.38 23.35
C HIS A 377 -6.07 -10.21 22.20
N PRO A 378 -7.37 -10.54 22.34
CA PRO A 378 -8.34 -10.36 21.26
C PRO A 378 -8.45 -8.94 20.69
N TYR A 379 -8.00 -7.91 21.42
CA TYR A 379 -7.98 -6.54 20.91
C TYR A 379 -6.97 -6.32 19.78
N HIS A 380 -5.84 -7.05 19.80
CA HIS A 380 -4.68 -6.78 18.93
C HIS A 380 -4.15 -8.05 18.22
N ALA A 381 -4.81 -9.20 18.41
CA ALA A 381 -4.40 -10.46 17.83
C ALA A 381 -4.46 -10.39 16.29
N GLY A 382 -3.31 -10.64 15.64
CA GLY A 382 -3.17 -10.56 14.19
C GLY A 382 -2.78 -9.17 13.66
N ASP A 383 -2.87 -8.11 14.48
CA ASP A 383 -2.51 -6.74 14.05
C ASP A 383 -1.04 -6.60 13.64
N PRO A 384 -0.03 -7.18 14.35
CA PRO A 384 1.36 -7.09 13.91
C PRO A 384 1.59 -7.65 12.50
N ALA A 385 1.00 -8.81 12.20
CA ALA A 385 1.10 -9.44 10.88
C ALA A 385 0.30 -8.66 9.82
N ALA A 386 -0.85 -8.09 10.18
CA ALA A 386 -1.63 -7.24 9.29
C ALA A 386 -0.87 -5.96 8.90
N GLU A 387 -0.21 -5.32 9.87
CA GLU A 387 0.64 -4.14 9.63
C GLU A 387 1.88 -4.49 8.82
N LEU A 388 2.54 -5.63 9.07
CA LEU A 388 3.61 -6.12 8.20
C LEU A 388 3.15 -6.24 6.74
N ARG A 389 1.97 -6.82 6.49
CA ARG A 389 1.40 -6.91 5.13
C ARG A 389 1.11 -5.53 4.52
N ARG A 390 0.69 -4.55 5.33
CA ARG A 390 0.55 -3.16 4.87
C ARG A 390 1.90 -2.54 4.53
N ALA A 391 2.94 -2.77 5.32
CA ALA A 391 4.29 -2.32 5.05
C ALA A 391 4.79 -2.85 3.70
N LEU A 392 4.59 -4.15 3.42
CA LEU A 392 4.94 -4.75 2.14
C LEU A 392 4.18 -4.12 0.97
N ARG A 393 2.87 -3.88 1.12
CA ARG A 393 2.09 -3.20 0.09
C ARG A 393 2.60 -1.79 -0.19
N LYS A 394 2.90 -1.00 0.85
CA LYS A 394 3.44 0.36 0.69
C LYS A 394 4.87 0.39 0.14
N ALA A 395 5.65 -0.66 0.38
CA ALA A 395 6.98 -0.77 -0.21
C ALA A 395 6.92 -1.15 -1.70
N LEU A 396 5.98 -2.03 -2.10
CA LEU A 396 5.77 -2.41 -3.51
C LEU A 396 5.12 -1.28 -4.31
N PHE A 397 4.15 -0.59 -3.71
CA PHE A 397 3.26 0.37 -4.35
C PHE A 397 3.19 1.63 -3.47
N PRO A 398 4.21 2.50 -3.55
CA PRO A 398 4.37 3.66 -2.66
C PRO A 398 3.37 4.78 -2.93
N THR A 399 2.78 4.87 -4.13
CA THR A 399 1.80 5.91 -4.42
C THR A 399 0.49 5.60 -3.70
N SER A 400 0.09 6.54 -2.85
CA SER A 400 -1.11 6.41 -2.04
C SER A 400 -2.10 7.50 -2.41
N GLY A 401 -2.89 7.25 -3.45
CA GLY A 401 -4.14 7.98 -3.69
C GLY A 401 -4.09 9.17 -4.66
N SER A 402 -3.09 9.30 -5.53
CA SER A 402 -3.26 10.06 -6.78
C SER A 402 -3.52 9.07 -7.92
N GLU A 403 -4.32 9.46 -8.91
CA GLU A 403 -4.80 8.64 -10.03
C GLU A 403 -3.80 7.59 -10.56
N PRO A 404 -4.27 6.43 -11.07
CA PRO A 404 -3.43 5.27 -11.45
C PRO A 404 -2.38 5.50 -12.56
N LEU A 405 -2.11 6.74 -12.96
CA LEU A 405 -0.95 7.12 -13.77
C LEU A 405 0.33 6.50 -13.20
N GLY A 406 0.87 5.48 -13.89
CA GLY A 406 2.10 4.78 -13.48
C GLY A 406 1.90 3.40 -12.82
N ALA A 407 0.68 2.86 -12.72
CA ALA A 407 0.45 1.55 -12.11
C ALA A 407 1.24 0.41 -12.79
N GLY A 408 1.40 0.44 -14.12
CA GLY A 408 2.23 -0.50 -14.86
C GLY A 408 3.73 -0.34 -14.57
N ARG A 409 4.18 0.89 -14.32
CA ARG A 409 5.57 1.19 -13.90
C ARG A 409 5.83 0.61 -12.53
N GLU A 410 4.93 0.87 -11.59
CA GLU A 410 5.03 0.36 -10.23
C GLU A 410 5.05 -1.17 -10.20
N LEU A 411 4.20 -1.83 -11.00
CA LEU A 411 4.24 -3.28 -11.12
C LEU A 411 5.60 -3.78 -11.59
N TYR A 412 6.15 -3.14 -12.63
CA TYR A 412 7.45 -3.51 -13.16
C TYR A 412 8.56 -3.32 -12.12
N GLU A 413 8.62 -2.16 -11.46
CA GLU A 413 9.61 -1.86 -10.43
C GLU A 413 9.48 -2.83 -9.23
N ALA A 414 8.25 -3.11 -8.79
CA ALA A 414 7.95 -4.08 -7.74
C ALA A 414 8.40 -5.50 -8.10
N LEU A 415 8.21 -5.94 -9.35
CA LEU A 415 8.70 -7.23 -9.83
C LEU A 415 10.22 -7.30 -9.86
N MET A 416 10.88 -6.22 -10.30
CA MET A 416 12.34 -6.19 -10.36
C MET A 416 12.97 -6.16 -8.96
N TRP A 417 12.29 -5.58 -7.99
CA TRP A 417 12.78 -5.48 -6.63
C TRP A 417 12.43 -6.70 -5.76
N MET A 418 11.19 -7.20 -5.83
CA MET A 418 10.67 -8.25 -4.94
C MET A 418 10.28 -9.55 -5.61
N GLY A 419 10.22 -9.56 -6.94
CA GLY A 419 9.94 -10.76 -7.73
C GLY A 419 11.06 -11.80 -7.63
N GLY A 420 10.72 -13.01 -8.02
CA GLY A 420 11.57 -14.18 -7.89
C GLY A 420 10.77 -15.45 -7.69
N GLU A 421 11.48 -16.58 -7.70
CA GLU A 421 10.89 -17.88 -7.41
C GLU A 421 10.13 -17.85 -6.07
N GLY A 422 8.84 -18.20 -6.11
CA GLY A 422 7.95 -18.19 -4.96
C GLY A 422 7.39 -16.83 -4.53
N THR A 423 7.89 -15.68 -5.05
CA THR A 423 7.37 -14.35 -4.69
C THR A 423 6.65 -13.62 -5.82
N THR A 424 6.96 -13.92 -7.09
CA THR A 424 6.38 -13.22 -8.25
C THR A 424 4.85 -13.25 -8.29
N ALA A 425 4.23 -14.41 -8.05
CA ALA A 425 2.77 -14.52 -8.05
C ALA A 425 2.12 -13.60 -7.01
N ALA A 426 2.72 -13.52 -5.81
CA ALA A 426 2.21 -12.65 -4.74
C ALA A 426 2.35 -11.15 -5.09
N VAL A 427 3.41 -10.75 -5.79
CA VAL A 427 3.56 -9.36 -6.30
C VAL A 427 2.46 -9.04 -7.31
N LEU A 428 2.24 -9.94 -8.28
CA LEU A 428 1.21 -9.78 -9.31
C LEU A 428 -0.19 -9.71 -8.71
N ASP A 429 -0.51 -10.59 -7.75
CA ASP A 429 -1.80 -10.61 -7.07
C ASP A 429 -2.02 -9.36 -6.20
N GLY A 430 -0.97 -8.92 -5.49
CA GLY A 430 -1.01 -7.72 -4.65
C GLY A 430 -1.23 -6.44 -5.45
N TRP A 431 -0.60 -6.32 -6.63
CA TRP A 431 -0.86 -5.24 -7.57
C TRP A 431 -2.28 -5.33 -8.14
N ALA A 432 -2.67 -6.52 -8.62
CA ALA A 432 -3.96 -6.73 -9.27
C ALA A 432 -5.14 -6.42 -8.35
N ALA A 433 -5.04 -6.73 -7.05
CA ALA A 433 -6.06 -6.39 -6.06
C ALA A 433 -6.31 -4.87 -5.93
N GLN A 434 -5.29 -4.05 -6.21
CA GLN A 434 -5.38 -2.59 -6.13
C GLN A 434 -5.79 -1.97 -7.46
N ALA A 435 -5.18 -2.42 -8.57
CA ALA A 435 -5.38 -1.82 -9.87
C ALA A 435 -6.68 -2.29 -10.56
N LEU A 436 -7.00 -3.59 -10.54
CA LEU A 436 -8.07 -4.17 -11.37
C LEU A 436 -9.47 -3.55 -11.21
N PRO A 437 -9.91 -3.03 -10.04
CA PRO A 437 -11.24 -2.43 -9.93
C PRO A 437 -11.53 -1.29 -10.92
N GLY A 438 -10.51 -0.55 -11.40
CA GLY A 438 -10.68 0.53 -12.40
C GLY A 438 -9.76 0.41 -13.62
N TYR A 439 -8.78 -0.51 -13.59
CA TYR A 439 -7.76 -0.59 -14.65
C TYR A 439 -8.29 -1.04 -16.02
N PRO A 440 -9.21 -2.03 -16.14
CA PRO A 440 -9.76 -2.42 -17.44
C PRO A 440 -10.55 -1.30 -18.13
N GLU A 441 -11.33 -0.51 -17.37
CA GLU A 441 -12.06 0.64 -17.90
C GLU A 441 -11.10 1.69 -18.46
N ARG A 442 -10.00 1.95 -17.77
CA ARG A 442 -8.94 2.85 -18.25
C ARG A 442 -8.30 2.38 -19.55
N LEU A 443 -8.04 1.08 -19.68
CA LEU A 443 -7.45 0.52 -20.90
C LEU A 443 -8.45 0.46 -22.06
N ALA A 444 -9.76 0.49 -21.79
CA ALA A 444 -10.82 0.24 -22.77
C ALA A 444 -10.71 1.13 -24.02
N ALA A 445 -10.27 2.38 -23.88
CA ALA A 445 -10.09 3.29 -25.01
C ALA A 445 -9.03 2.80 -26.02
N ALA A 446 -8.08 1.96 -25.61
CA ALA A 446 -7.08 1.34 -26.47
C ALA A 446 -7.56 0.04 -27.13
N ALA A 447 -8.76 -0.47 -26.81
CA ALA A 447 -9.23 -1.75 -27.33
C ALA A 447 -9.59 -1.74 -28.82
N ALA A 448 -9.84 -0.56 -29.39
CA ALA A 448 -10.25 -0.42 -30.79
C ALA A 448 -9.57 0.79 -31.42
N TYR A 449 -9.20 0.68 -32.70
CA TYR A 449 -8.50 1.72 -33.44
C TYR A 449 -9.24 3.05 -33.40
N ASP A 450 -10.51 3.05 -33.83
CA ASP A 450 -11.33 4.26 -33.92
C ASP A 450 -11.52 4.94 -32.56
N THR A 451 -11.68 4.13 -31.51
CA THR A 451 -11.85 4.63 -30.14
C THR A 451 -10.57 5.28 -29.64
N PHE A 452 -9.42 4.65 -29.88
CA PHE A 452 -8.12 5.16 -29.49
C PHE A 452 -7.81 6.46 -30.24
N THR A 453 -7.98 6.49 -31.56
CA THR A 453 -7.66 7.69 -32.38
C THR A 453 -8.60 8.86 -32.12
N ALA A 454 -9.81 8.61 -31.64
CA ALA A 454 -10.75 9.66 -31.26
C ALA A 454 -10.42 10.34 -29.91
N GLN A 455 -9.54 9.76 -29.10
CA GLN A 455 -9.14 10.38 -27.83
C GLN A 455 -8.25 11.62 -28.07
N PRO A 456 -8.31 12.62 -27.18
CA PRO A 456 -7.35 13.72 -27.16
C PRO A 456 -5.89 13.24 -27.16
N GLU A 457 -4.97 14.01 -27.75
CA GLU A 457 -3.56 13.64 -27.87
C GLU A 457 -2.90 13.30 -26.51
N ASP A 458 -3.17 14.11 -25.48
CA ASP A 458 -2.62 13.86 -24.14
C ASP A 458 -3.16 12.56 -23.51
N GLU A 459 -4.42 12.21 -23.76
CA GLU A 459 -5.02 10.96 -23.29
C GLU A 459 -4.44 9.75 -24.05
N ARG A 460 -4.26 9.87 -25.37
CA ARG A 460 -3.59 8.81 -26.17
C ARG A 460 -2.17 8.56 -25.70
N ARG A 461 -1.39 9.62 -25.47
CA ARG A 461 -0.01 9.53 -24.95
C ARG A 461 -0.01 8.82 -23.59
N THR A 462 -0.83 9.31 -22.66
CA THR A 462 -0.96 8.73 -21.32
C THR A 462 -1.27 7.23 -21.36
N LEU A 463 -2.19 6.83 -22.23
CA LEU A 463 -2.58 5.43 -22.38
C LEU A 463 -1.47 4.58 -23.01
N ALA A 464 -0.76 5.11 -24.00
CA ALA A 464 0.36 4.44 -24.64
C ALA A 464 1.56 4.27 -23.69
N GLU A 465 1.85 5.26 -22.84
CA GLU A 465 2.87 5.20 -21.78
C GLU A 465 2.53 4.14 -20.73
N GLU A 466 1.26 4.06 -20.32
CA GLU A 466 0.79 3.05 -19.36
C GLU A 466 0.90 1.62 -19.93
N LEU A 467 0.45 1.42 -21.17
CA LEU A 467 0.55 0.14 -21.87
C LEU A 467 2.03 -0.23 -22.11
N TYR A 468 2.90 0.74 -22.36
CA TYR A 468 4.34 0.51 -22.46
C TYR A 468 4.92 0.04 -21.13
N ALA A 469 4.55 0.68 -20.03
CA ALA A 469 5.01 0.24 -18.72
C ALA A 469 4.57 -1.20 -18.40
N LEU A 470 3.33 -1.54 -18.76
CA LEU A 470 2.82 -2.91 -18.65
C LEU A 470 3.54 -3.88 -19.60
N SER A 471 3.92 -3.46 -20.82
CA SER A 471 4.63 -4.33 -21.77
C SER A 471 6.03 -4.69 -21.27
N ARG A 472 6.70 -3.80 -20.52
CA ARG A 472 7.94 -4.14 -19.81
C ARG A 472 7.76 -5.25 -18.79
N THR A 473 6.60 -5.30 -18.12
CA THR A 473 6.25 -6.43 -17.24
C THR A 473 6.08 -7.72 -18.05
N ALA A 474 5.40 -7.67 -19.20
CA ALA A 474 5.27 -8.81 -20.08
C ALA A 474 6.63 -9.32 -20.58
N ASP A 475 7.53 -8.41 -20.98
CA ASP A 475 8.90 -8.70 -21.40
C ASP A 475 9.69 -9.40 -20.29
N ALA A 476 9.66 -8.84 -19.07
CA ALA A 476 10.37 -9.40 -17.92
C ALA A 476 9.89 -10.81 -17.58
N LEU A 477 8.57 -11.03 -17.52
CA LEU A 477 7.99 -12.35 -17.24
C LEU A 477 8.28 -13.36 -18.36
N ALA A 478 8.28 -12.92 -19.63
CA ALA A 478 8.55 -13.81 -20.76
C ALA A 478 10.00 -14.32 -20.81
N THR A 479 10.96 -13.66 -20.16
CA THR A 479 12.37 -14.11 -20.12
C THR A 479 12.55 -15.53 -19.57
N GLU A 480 11.61 -16.01 -18.75
CA GLU A 480 11.60 -17.36 -18.19
C GLU A 480 11.48 -18.44 -19.27
N PHE A 481 10.72 -18.14 -20.33
CA PHE A 481 10.38 -19.07 -21.42
C PHE A 481 11.26 -18.89 -22.67
N GLN A 482 12.00 -17.78 -22.74
CA GLN A 482 12.82 -17.44 -23.88
C GLN A 482 14.09 -18.32 -23.95
N PRO A 483 14.50 -18.76 -25.16
CA PRO A 483 15.74 -19.47 -25.34
C PRO A 483 16.96 -18.60 -24.98
N PRO A 484 18.10 -19.20 -24.59
CA PRO A 484 19.32 -18.46 -24.28
C PRO A 484 19.92 -17.80 -25.54
N TYR A 485 20.62 -16.69 -25.36
CA TYR A 485 21.40 -16.05 -26.43
C TYR A 485 22.80 -16.69 -26.54
N GLY A 486 22.99 -17.57 -27.52
CA GLY A 486 24.24 -18.29 -27.74
C GLY A 486 24.73 -19.07 -26.50
N ASP A 487 26.05 -19.31 -26.42
CA ASP A 487 26.73 -19.93 -25.26
C ASP A 487 27.12 -18.91 -24.16
N GLY A 488 26.71 -17.65 -24.31
CA GLY A 488 27.04 -16.56 -23.38
C GLY A 488 26.12 -16.49 -22.15
N PRO A 489 26.53 -15.81 -21.06
CA PRO A 489 25.66 -15.60 -19.91
C PRO A 489 24.39 -14.84 -20.31
N ALA A 490 23.26 -15.12 -19.63
CA ALA A 490 22.04 -14.35 -19.81
C ALA A 490 22.33 -12.86 -19.60
N ARG A 491 21.90 -11.99 -20.52
CA ARG A 491 22.14 -10.53 -20.45
C ARG A 491 21.48 -9.87 -19.22
N ASP A 492 20.50 -10.55 -18.61
CA ASP A 492 19.88 -10.17 -17.34
C ASP A 492 19.55 -11.47 -16.58
N GLY A 493 20.16 -11.66 -15.41
CA GLY A 493 20.11 -12.89 -14.62
C GLY A 493 18.86 -13.05 -13.75
N THR A 494 17.91 -12.12 -13.82
CA THR A 494 16.73 -12.10 -12.94
C THR A 494 15.71 -13.15 -13.41
N ARG A 495 15.60 -14.26 -12.68
CA ARG A 495 14.54 -15.27 -12.89
C ARG A 495 13.37 -15.00 -11.98
N LEU A 496 12.22 -14.71 -12.58
CA LEU A 496 11.00 -14.41 -11.84
C LEU A 496 10.23 -15.68 -11.47
N GLY A 497 10.54 -16.84 -12.05
CA GLY A 497 10.01 -18.13 -11.61
C GLY A 497 8.48 -18.25 -11.72
N LEU A 498 7.86 -17.52 -12.65
CA LEU A 498 6.44 -17.66 -12.99
C LEU A 498 6.30 -18.66 -14.13
N ASP A 499 5.38 -19.61 -14.02
CA ASP A 499 5.10 -20.57 -15.08
C ASP A 499 4.21 -19.99 -16.19
N LEU A 500 4.07 -20.73 -17.28
CA LEU A 500 3.30 -20.29 -18.45
C LEU A 500 1.81 -20.09 -18.14
N ALA A 501 1.27 -20.88 -17.20
CA ALA A 501 -0.12 -20.79 -16.78
C ALA A 501 -0.37 -19.49 -15.99
N GLY A 502 0.50 -19.16 -15.05
CA GLY A 502 0.48 -17.92 -14.29
C GLY A 502 0.65 -16.70 -15.19
N TYR A 503 1.58 -16.74 -16.15
CA TYR A 503 1.77 -15.68 -17.14
C TYR A 503 0.48 -15.41 -17.93
N ARG A 504 -0.17 -16.46 -18.46
CA ARG A 504 -1.46 -16.34 -19.16
C ARG A 504 -2.56 -15.82 -18.26
N ALA A 505 -2.71 -16.41 -17.07
CA ALA A 505 -3.76 -16.06 -16.13
C ALA A 505 -3.72 -14.58 -15.74
N PHE A 506 -2.51 -14.03 -15.52
CA PHE A 506 -2.35 -12.62 -15.17
C PHE A 506 -2.85 -11.67 -16.27
N PHE A 507 -2.39 -11.82 -17.52
CA PHE A 507 -2.83 -10.94 -18.60
C PHE A 507 -4.30 -11.18 -19.00
N THR A 508 -4.81 -12.41 -18.88
CA THR A 508 -6.25 -12.66 -19.06
C THR A 508 -7.11 -11.94 -18.02
N ARG A 509 -6.66 -11.82 -16.76
CA ARG A 509 -7.36 -11.01 -15.74
C ARG A 509 -7.41 -9.53 -16.09
N LEU A 510 -6.47 -9.04 -16.89
CA LEU A 510 -6.45 -7.67 -17.41
C LEU A 510 -7.37 -7.48 -18.63
N GLY A 511 -8.15 -8.50 -19.01
CA GLY A 511 -9.06 -8.46 -20.16
C GLY A 511 -8.38 -8.78 -21.49
N MET A 512 -7.12 -9.22 -21.48
CA MET A 512 -6.39 -9.54 -22.69
C MET A 512 -6.64 -10.97 -23.17
N THR A 513 -6.65 -11.16 -24.48
CA THR A 513 -6.84 -12.46 -25.12
C THR A 513 -5.50 -13.04 -25.54
N GLY A 514 -5.17 -14.24 -25.07
CA GLY A 514 -3.95 -14.93 -25.45
C GLY A 514 -3.94 -15.31 -26.93
N THR A 515 -2.83 -15.04 -27.61
CA THR A 515 -2.56 -15.43 -28.99
C THR A 515 -1.69 -16.70 -29.02
N GLY A 516 -1.71 -17.44 -30.13
CA GLY A 516 -1.02 -18.71 -30.26
C GLY A 516 -1.10 -19.26 -31.69
N ALA A 517 -0.90 -20.58 -31.87
CA ALA A 517 -0.65 -21.18 -33.18
C ALA A 517 -1.84 -21.28 -34.14
N LYS A 518 -3.00 -20.68 -33.81
CA LYS A 518 -4.21 -20.81 -34.64
C LYS A 518 -4.01 -20.04 -35.95
N GLY A 519 -3.90 -20.77 -37.07
CA GLY A 519 -3.82 -20.19 -38.42
C GLY A 519 -2.43 -20.15 -39.04
N GLY A 520 -1.40 -20.70 -38.39
CA GLY A 520 -0.02 -20.71 -38.89
C GLY A 520 0.76 -19.46 -38.48
N PHE A 521 1.86 -19.17 -39.18
CA PHE A 521 2.68 -18.00 -38.87
C PHE A 521 1.98 -16.71 -39.33
N ASP A 522 1.80 -15.78 -38.39
CA ASP A 522 1.20 -14.47 -38.63
C ASP A 522 2.18 -13.38 -38.14
N PRO A 523 2.77 -12.58 -39.04
CA PRO A 523 3.73 -11.54 -38.68
C PRO A 523 3.10 -10.32 -38.01
N PHE A 524 1.81 -10.31 -37.70
CA PHE A 524 1.22 -9.36 -36.76
C PHE A 524 1.26 -9.94 -35.34
N LEU A 525 0.85 -11.19 -35.16
CA LEU A 525 0.71 -11.82 -33.84
C LEU A 525 2.02 -12.41 -33.30
N HIS A 526 2.98 -12.70 -34.18
CA HIS A 526 4.16 -13.49 -33.86
C HIS A 526 5.45 -12.69 -34.02
N GLU A 527 6.43 -12.99 -33.15
CA GLU A 527 7.83 -12.63 -33.29
C GLU A 527 8.68 -13.90 -33.42
N ILE A 528 9.63 -13.91 -34.35
CA ILE A 528 10.49 -15.08 -34.57
C ILE A 528 11.56 -15.11 -33.49
N ALA A 529 11.48 -16.14 -32.65
CA ALA A 529 12.41 -16.39 -31.54
C ALA A 529 13.48 -17.41 -31.92
N GLU A 530 13.11 -18.41 -32.72
CA GLU A 530 14.03 -19.42 -33.24
C GLU A 530 13.68 -19.77 -34.69
N LEU A 531 14.71 -19.93 -35.53
CA LEU A 531 14.56 -20.38 -36.90
C LEU A 531 15.21 -21.76 -37.10
N VAL A 532 14.42 -22.70 -37.59
CA VAL A 532 14.90 -24.00 -38.11
C VAL A 532 15.05 -23.88 -39.63
N PRO A 533 16.26 -24.00 -40.21
CA PRO A 533 16.42 -23.94 -41.66
C PRO A 533 15.64 -25.07 -42.37
N ALA A 534 14.91 -24.73 -43.43
CA ALA A 534 14.32 -25.71 -44.33
C ALA A 534 15.36 -26.21 -45.36
N GLU A 535 15.17 -27.45 -45.86
CA GLU A 535 16.01 -27.99 -46.93
C GLU A 535 15.81 -27.21 -48.25
N ASP A 536 14.58 -26.80 -48.54
CA ASP A 536 14.24 -25.95 -49.68
C ASP A 536 14.52 -24.47 -49.33
N PRO A 537 15.46 -23.79 -50.03
CA PRO A 537 15.80 -22.39 -49.79
C PRO A 537 14.64 -21.41 -49.98
N ASP A 538 13.60 -21.81 -50.73
CA ASP A 538 12.44 -20.99 -51.05
C ASP A 538 11.19 -21.37 -50.23
N ALA A 539 11.32 -22.32 -49.28
CA ALA A 539 10.20 -22.75 -48.44
C ALA A 539 9.60 -21.58 -47.63
N PRO A 540 8.26 -21.45 -47.59
CA PRO A 540 7.60 -20.41 -46.82
C PRO A 540 7.78 -20.61 -45.31
N ILE A 541 7.46 -19.58 -44.53
CA ILE A 541 7.53 -19.65 -43.07
C ILE A 541 6.43 -20.58 -42.54
N GLU A 542 6.83 -21.70 -41.95
CA GLU A 542 6.00 -22.67 -41.25
C GLU A 542 6.13 -22.46 -39.73
N LEU A 543 5.01 -22.28 -39.04
CA LEU A 543 5.00 -22.22 -37.58
C LEU A 543 5.17 -23.62 -36.98
N LEU A 544 6.22 -23.82 -36.18
CA LEU A 544 6.49 -25.11 -35.51
C LEU A 544 5.96 -25.15 -34.08
N ASP A 545 6.19 -24.08 -33.32
CA ASP A 545 5.85 -24.04 -31.90
C ASP A 545 5.66 -22.60 -31.41
N VAL A 546 4.90 -22.44 -30.33
CA VAL A 546 4.73 -21.17 -29.60
C VAL A 546 5.45 -21.30 -28.27
N LEU A 547 6.63 -20.67 -28.18
CA LEU A 547 7.50 -20.75 -27.00
C LEU A 547 6.93 -19.96 -25.81
N TRP A 548 6.32 -18.80 -26.09
CA TRP A 548 5.53 -18.04 -25.13
C TRP A 548 4.37 -17.34 -25.85
N PRO A 549 3.21 -17.16 -25.19
CA PRO A 549 2.08 -16.50 -25.82
C PRO A 549 2.27 -15.01 -25.97
N GLY A 550 1.59 -14.46 -26.98
CA GLY A 550 1.30 -13.04 -27.07
C GLY A 550 -0.08 -12.74 -26.52
N PHE A 551 -0.45 -11.47 -26.53
CA PHE A 551 -1.74 -11.00 -26.07
C PHE A 551 -2.27 -9.87 -26.95
N THR A 552 -3.57 -9.89 -27.22
CA THR A 552 -4.31 -8.78 -27.80
C THR A 552 -5.30 -8.22 -26.79
N PHE A 553 -5.67 -6.96 -26.97
CA PHE A 553 -6.73 -6.29 -26.22
C PHE A 553 -7.71 -5.69 -27.22
N GLY A 554 -8.80 -6.39 -27.50
CA GLY A 554 -9.65 -6.10 -28.65
C GLY A 554 -8.85 -6.18 -29.96
N GLU A 555 -8.85 -5.10 -30.73
CA GLU A 555 -8.10 -4.92 -31.99
C GLU A 555 -6.61 -4.66 -31.77
N LEU A 556 -6.21 -4.18 -30.58
CA LEU A 556 -4.82 -3.85 -30.27
C LEU A 556 -3.98 -5.11 -30.04
N LEU A 557 -2.84 -5.19 -30.69
CA LEU A 557 -1.76 -6.09 -30.31
C LEU A 557 -0.99 -5.50 -29.13
N PHE A 558 -1.10 -6.14 -27.97
CA PHE A 558 -0.37 -5.70 -26.79
C PHE A 558 1.08 -6.23 -26.79
N VAL A 559 1.26 -7.54 -26.93
CA VAL A 559 2.57 -8.18 -27.11
C VAL A 559 2.47 -9.40 -28.02
N ARG A 560 3.57 -9.71 -28.72
CA ARG A 560 3.63 -10.81 -29.69
C ARG A 560 4.00 -12.13 -29.04
N ALA A 561 3.49 -13.21 -29.61
CA ALA A 561 3.89 -14.56 -29.23
C ALA A 561 5.29 -14.86 -29.80
N GLY A 562 6.19 -15.37 -28.97
CA GLY A 562 7.46 -15.89 -29.44
C GLY A 562 7.29 -17.25 -30.05
N VAL A 563 7.75 -17.39 -31.29
CA VAL A 563 7.55 -18.63 -32.05
C VAL A 563 8.85 -19.22 -32.54
N ARG A 564 8.84 -20.56 -32.63
CA ARG A 564 9.80 -21.32 -33.42
C ARG A 564 9.20 -21.54 -34.80
N VAL A 565 9.94 -21.20 -35.84
CA VAL A 565 9.49 -21.37 -37.22
C VAL A 565 10.48 -22.19 -38.04
N ARG A 566 10.03 -22.72 -39.17
CA ARG A 566 10.86 -23.27 -40.23
C ARG A 566 10.70 -22.44 -41.49
N ALA A 567 11.80 -22.10 -42.16
CA ALA A 567 11.74 -21.38 -43.43
C ALA A 567 12.98 -21.63 -44.28
N GLY A 568 12.85 -21.43 -45.58
CA GLY A 568 13.98 -21.46 -46.50
C GLY A 568 14.89 -20.24 -46.33
N ALA A 569 16.19 -20.42 -46.55
CA ALA A 569 17.20 -19.37 -46.30
C ALA A 569 17.02 -18.09 -47.15
N ARG A 570 16.28 -18.13 -48.27
CA ARG A 570 15.96 -16.93 -49.06
C ARG A 570 14.70 -16.20 -48.56
N VAL A 571 13.94 -16.82 -47.66
CA VAL A 571 12.75 -16.25 -47.02
C VAL A 571 13.10 -15.70 -45.64
N ALA A 572 13.82 -16.47 -44.82
CA ALA A 572 14.34 -16.04 -43.53
C ALA A 572 15.77 -16.60 -43.34
N GLU A 573 16.73 -15.70 -43.13
CA GLU A 573 18.15 -16.02 -43.04
C GLU A 573 18.53 -16.30 -41.57
N PRO A 574 19.15 -17.47 -41.28
CA PRO A 574 19.68 -17.76 -39.94
C PRO A 574 20.64 -16.69 -39.45
N GLY A 575 20.51 -16.31 -38.17
CA GLY A 575 21.25 -15.20 -37.58
C GLY A 575 20.56 -13.85 -37.76
N TRP A 576 19.89 -13.60 -38.89
CA TRP A 576 19.13 -12.36 -39.08
C TRP A 576 17.72 -12.47 -38.53
N ALA A 577 16.97 -13.47 -38.97
CA ALA A 577 15.57 -13.63 -38.59
C ALA A 577 15.37 -13.94 -37.09
N ASP A 578 16.31 -14.64 -36.47
CA ASP A 578 16.22 -15.11 -35.08
C ASP A 578 17.24 -14.45 -34.13
N ALA A 579 18.31 -13.81 -34.62
CA ALA A 579 19.36 -13.22 -33.76
C ALA A 579 19.74 -11.74 -34.02
N SER A 580 19.23 -11.07 -35.07
CA SER A 580 19.45 -9.62 -35.26
C SER A 580 18.77 -8.81 -34.15
N PRO A 581 18.89 -7.48 -34.03
CA PRO A 581 18.17 -6.75 -33.00
C PRO A 581 16.64 -6.88 -33.10
N MET A 582 15.96 -6.94 -31.96
CA MET A 582 14.50 -6.90 -31.86
C MET A 582 14.06 -5.49 -31.44
N TYR A 583 13.42 -4.75 -32.34
CA TYR A 583 13.00 -3.37 -32.10
C TYR A 583 11.70 -3.29 -31.30
N TRP A 584 11.48 -2.18 -30.59
CA TRP A 584 10.36 -1.94 -29.67
C TRP A 584 10.26 -2.96 -28.52
N ALA A 585 11.36 -3.64 -28.19
CA ALA A 585 11.43 -4.61 -27.10
C ALA A 585 12.35 -4.06 -26.03
N PHE A 586 11.89 -3.97 -24.78
CA PHE A 586 12.70 -3.44 -23.69
C PHE A 586 13.69 -4.49 -23.17
N ARG A 587 13.23 -5.75 -23.05
CA ARG A 587 14.05 -6.87 -22.59
C ARG A 587 13.83 -8.13 -23.42
N ARG A 588 14.91 -8.81 -23.77
CA ARG A 588 14.92 -10.15 -24.36
C ARG A 588 16.13 -10.92 -23.84
N ARG A 589 15.95 -12.22 -23.60
CA ARG A 589 16.98 -13.15 -23.13
C ARG A 589 17.79 -13.74 -24.28
N GLY A 590 17.11 -14.09 -25.37
CA GLY A 590 17.67 -14.84 -26.50
C GLY A 590 18.19 -13.99 -27.67
N ARG A 591 18.11 -12.65 -27.57
CA ARG A 591 18.34 -11.73 -28.70
C ARG A 591 18.60 -10.30 -28.20
N PRO A 592 19.37 -9.45 -28.89
CA PRO A 592 19.54 -8.05 -28.51
C PRO A 592 18.23 -7.27 -28.62
N PRO A 593 17.72 -6.68 -27.53
CA PRO A 593 16.59 -5.75 -27.58
C PRO A 593 17.05 -4.36 -28.02
N VAL A 594 16.22 -3.65 -28.79
CA VAL A 594 16.37 -2.23 -29.12
C VAL A 594 15.08 -1.51 -28.78
N ASP A 595 15.16 -0.58 -27.85
CA ASP A 595 14.02 0.19 -27.34
C ASP A 595 14.37 1.68 -27.29
N LEU A 596 13.40 2.53 -27.60
CA LEU A 596 13.61 3.98 -27.65
C LEU A 596 14.10 4.55 -26.30
N SER A 597 13.69 3.92 -25.20
CA SER A 597 14.04 4.36 -23.84
C SER A 597 15.44 3.95 -23.39
N HIS A 598 16.14 3.08 -24.13
CA HIS A 598 17.48 2.63 -23.73
C HIS A 598 18.44 3.83 -23.67
N GLY A 599 19.14 3.97 -22.53
CA GLY A 599 20.05 5.09 -22.28
C GLY A 599 19.37 6.36 -21.73
N TRP A 600 18.05 6.36 -21.55
CA TRP A 600 17.34 7.48 -20.91
C TRP A 600 17.47 7.42 -19.38
N GLY A 601 17.26 8.56 -18.72
CA GLY A 601 17.24 8.65 -17.26
C GLY A 601 16.12 7.82 -16.63
N SER A 602 16.30 7.44 -15.36
CA SER A 602 15.41 6.51 -14.62
C SER A 602 13.93 6.92 -14.62
N ASN A 603 13.64 8.22 -14.64
CA ASN A 603 12.29 8.75 -14.76
C ASN A 603 11.87 9.03 -16.20
N SER A 604 12.76 9.62 -17.02
CA SER A 604 12.44 10.01 -18.41
C SER A 604 12.04 8.83 -19.28
N GLN A 605 12.62 7.65 -19.04
CA GLN A 605 12.31 6.42 -19.79
C GLN A 605 10.83 6.02 -19.79
N TRP A 606 10.05 6.46 -18.79
CA TRP A 606 8.64 6.10 -18.64
C TRP A 606 7.70 6.94 -19.50
N GLY A 607 8.17 8.05 -20.08
CA GLY A 607 7.45 8.81 -21.11
C GLY A 607 7.56 8.18 -22.51
N THR A 608 7.83 6.88 -22.59
CA THR A 608 7.96 6.14 -23.85
C THR A 608 6.61 5.54 -24.21
N ASN A 609 6.16 5.75 -25.45
CA ASN A 609 4.91 5.19 -25.94
C ASN A 609 5.07 3.73 -26.36
N LEU A 610 4.03 2.92 -26.09
CA LEU A 610 3.93 1.60 -26.69
C LEU A 610 3.78 1.75 -28.21
N ARG A 611 4.38 0.82 -28.96
CA ARG A 611 4.06 0.66 -30.37
C ARG A 611 2.60 0.21 -30.53
N MET A 612 1.77 1.07 -31.09
CA MET A 612 0.33 0.82 -31.24
C MET A 612 0.02 0.12 -32.57
N ASP A 613 -0.15 -1.21 -32.52
CA ASP A 613 -0.49 -2.05 -33.68
C ASP A 613 -1.96 -2.52 -33.57
N PHE A 614 -2.81 -2.20 -34.55
CA PHE A 614 -4.23 -2.60 -34.55
C PHE A 614 -4.56 -3.51 -35.73
N ARG A 615 -5.38 -4.53 -35.47
CA ARG A 615 -6.01 -5.35 -36.51
C ARG A 615 -7.50 -5.10 -36.52
N THR A 616 -7.98 -4.41 -37.55
CA THR A 616 -9.42 -4.12 -37.73
C THR A 616 -9.98 -4.91 -38.92
N ALA A 617 -11.28 -4.76 -39.17
CA ALA A 617 -11.93 -5.35 -40.33
C ALA A 617 -11.32 -4.92 -41.69
N ASP A 618 -10.71 -3.73 -41.76
CA ASP A 618 -10.13 -3.15 -42.98
C ASP A 618 -8.64 -3.51 -43.18
N GLY A 619 -8.02 -4.14 -42.17
CA GLY A 619 -6.63 -4.58 -42.22
C GLY A 619 -5.79 -4.13 -41.02
N ASP A 620 -4.50 -4.47 -41.08
CA ASP A 620 -3.51 -4.20 -40.04
C ASP A 620 -2.97 -2.77 -40.17
N ARG A 621 -3.01 -2.02 -39.07
CA ARG A 621 -2.42 -0.68 -38.91
C ARG A 621 -1.25 -0.80 -37.95
N LEU A 622 -0.04 -0.51 -38.42
CA LEU A 622 1.19 -0.73 -37.66
C LEU A 622 1.79 0.58 -37.19
N ASN A 623 2.21 0.60 -35.91
CA ASN A 623 2.85 1.72 -35.22
C ASN A 623 2.08 3.03 -35.40
N VAL A 624 0.82 3.09 -34.96
CA VAL A 624 0.01 4.32 -35.06
C VAL A 624 0.58 5.39 -34.12
N VAL A 625 1.44 6.28 -34.63
CA VAL A 625 2.17 7.27 -33.82
C VAL A 625 1.50 8.66 -33.78
N ARG A 626 0.50 8.97 -34.64
CA ARG A 626 -0.07 10.34 -34.79
C ARG A 626 -1.56 10.38 -35.15
N ASP A 627 -2.13 11.59 -35.10
CA ASP A 627 -3.48 11.97 -35.54
C ASP A 627 -3.82 11.38 -36.94
N PRO A 628 -4.99 10.72 -37.12
CA PRO A 628 -5.42 10.14 -38.39
C PRO A 628 -5.36 11.13 -39.58
N ASP A 629 -5.57 12.44 -39.35
CA ASP A 629 -5.55 13.47 -40.40
C ASP A 629 -4.14 13.80 -40.94
N ARG A 630 -3.09 13.28 -40.28
CA ARG A 630 -1.67 13.49 -40.62
C ARG A 630 -0.90 12.18 -40.80
N LEU A 631 -1.55 11.14 -41.32
CA LEU A 631 -0.87 10.01 -41.97
C LEU A 631 -0.25 10.48 -43.30
N SER A 632 0.57 11.53 -43.24
CA SER A 632 1.17 12.19 -44.40
C SER A 632 2.58 11.70 -44.59
N ASN A 633 2.86 11.23 -45.81
CA ASN A 633 4.07 11.50 -46.60
C ASN A 633 5.35 11.82 -45.80
N HIS A 634 6.37 10.95 -45.93
CA HIS A 634 7.76 10.99 -45.41
C HIS A 634 7.97 10.08 -44.16
N HIS A 635 9.11 9.41 -43.89
CA HIS A 635 10.52 9.59 -44.24
C HIS A 635 11.21 8.20 -44.42
N ARG A 636 12.35 8.14 -45.12
CA ARG A 636 13.13 6.90 -45.29
C ARG A 636 13.79 6.51 -43.96
N VAL A 637 13.79 5.23 -43.62
CA VAL A 637 14.68 4.70 -42.58
C VAL A 637 16.09 4.72 -43.14
N GLU A 638 17.00 5.48 -42.53
CA GLU A 638 18.36 5.65 -43.04
C GLU A 638 19.08 4.28 -43.06
N GLY A 639 19.73 3.97 -44.19
CA GLY A 639 20.43 2.70 -44.37
C GLY A 639 19.56 1.52 -44.82
N LEU A 640 18.23 1.68 -44.93
CA LEU A 640 17.33 0.65 -45.45
C LEU A 640 16.59 1.09 -46.72
N THR A 641 16.32 0.12 -47.60
CA THR A 641 15.34 0.28 -48.68
C THR A 641 13.92 0.36 -48.11
N ARG A 642 12.96 0.84 -48.91
CA ARG A 642 11.55 0.87 -48.49
C ARG A 642 11.04 -0.53 -48.11
N ALA A 643 11.37 -1.56 -48.88
CA ALA A 643 10.92 -2.93 -48.62
C ALA A 643 11.52 -3.49 -47.32
N GLU A 644 12.79 -3.21 -47.03
CA GLU A 644 13.44 -3.61 -45.77
C GLU A 644 12.88 -2.84 -44.57
N ALA A 645 12.54 -1.56 -44.73
CA ALA A 645 11.84 -0.80 -43.69
C ALA A 645 10.43 -1.39 -43.43
N GLU A 646 9.67 -1.71 -44.48
CA GLU A 646 8.37 -2.38 -44.38
C GLU A 646 8.49 -3.75 -43.68
N GLU A 647 9.52 -4.53 -43.99
CA GLU A 647 9.84 -5.80 -43.31
C GLU A 647 10.16 -5.57 -41.83
N LEU A 648 11.06 -4.62 -41.52
CA LEU A 648 11.44 -4.26 -40.16
C LEU A 648 10.23 -3.83 -39.32
N LEU A 649 9.32 -3.03 -39.88
CA LEU A 649 8.11 -2.64 -39.18
C LEU A 649 7.19 -3.84 -38.97
N ARG A 650 6.95 -4.68 -39.98
CA ARG A 650 6.06 -5.86 -39.83
C ARG A 650 6.60 -6.87 -38.81
N HIS A 651 7.88 -7.22 -38.90
CA HIS A 651 8.50 -8.29 -38.13
C HIS A 651 9.23 -7.82 -36.86
N ARG A 652 9.37 -6.50 -36.66
CA ARG A 652 10.19 -5.87 -35.61
C ARG A 652 11.69 -6.21 -35.69
N CYS A 653 12.08 -6.84 -36.79
CA CYS A 653 13.43 -7.21 -37.13
C CYS A 653 13.50 -7.46 -38.64
N LEU A 654 14.71 -7.61 -39.17
CA LEU A 654 14.93 -7.98 -40.56
C LEU A 654 15.02 -9.50 -40.65
N LEU A 655 14.30 -10.09 -41.61
CA LEU A 655 14.34 -11.52 -41.86
C LEU A 655 15.61 -11.92 -42.62
N ARG A 656 16.22 -10.98 -43.35
CA ARG A 656 17.39 -11.21 -44.19
C ARG A 656 18.36 -10.05 -44.07
N ARG A 657 19.61 -10.30 -44.45
CA ARG A 657 20.65 -9.28 -44.50
C ARG A 657 20.36 -8.20 -45.56
N PRO A 658 20.28 -6.91 -45.19
CA PRO A 658 20.25 -5.82 -46.15
C PRO A 658 21.52 -5.75 -46.99
N ALA A 659 21.35 -5.36 -48.26
CA ALA A 659 22.47 -5.21 -49.18
C ALA A 659 23.43 -4.10 -48.70
N GLY A 660 24.70 -4.46 -48.44
CA GLY A 660 25.74 -3.51 -48.04
C GLY A 660 26.04 -3.46 -46.54
N LEU A 661 25.26 -4.13 -45.69
CA LEU A 661 25.62 -4.32 -44.27
C LEU A 661 26.62 -5.47 -44.11
N PRO A 662 27.53 -5.44 -43.10
CA PRO A 662 28.45 -6.55 -42.81
C PRO A 662 27.72 -7.81 -42.33
N GLU A 663 28.44 -8.93 -42.24
CA GLU A 663 27.90 -10.14 -41.62
C GLU A 663 27.62 -9.88 -40.15
N LEU A 664 26.57 -10.51 -39.62
CA LEU A 664 26.10 -10.24 -38.27
C LEU A 664 27.08 -10.87 -37.25
N VAL A 665 27.92 -10.05 -36.64
CA VAL A 665 28.80 -10.45 -35.52
C VAL A 665 28.18 -9.92 -34.22
N ALA A 666 28.37 -10.62 -33.09
CA ALA A 666 27.74 -10.25 -31.81
C ALA A 666 27.92 -8.76 -31.42
N ASP A 667 29.07 -8.16 -31.75
CA ASP A 667 29.37 -6.74 -31.49
C ASP A 667 28.78 -5.76 -32.53
N SER A 668 28.47 -6.21 -33.76
CA SER A 668 27.84 -5.37 -34.80
C SER A 668 26.32 -5.25 -34.62
N GLN A 669 25.71 -6.16 -33.85
CA GLN A 669 24.27 -6.14 -33.54
C GLN A 669 23.87 -4.90 -32.72
N ALA A 670 24.75 -4.36 -31.88
CA ALA A 670 24.48 -3.14 -31.11
C ALA A 670 24.62 -1.84 -31.95
N ALA A 671 25.30 -1.90 -33.10
CA ALA A 671 25.57 -0.75 -33.97
C ALA A 671 24.49 -0.53 -35.05
N MET A 672 23.52 -1.44 -35.17
CA MET A 672 22.39 -1.32 -36.10
C MET A 672 21.24 -0.58 -35.41
N ASP A 673 21.36 0.73 -35.25
CA ASP A 673 20.26 1.57 -34.77
C ASP A 673 19.66 2.35 -35.93
N PHE A 674 18.67 1.74 -36.59
CA PHE A 674 17.94 2.37 -37.69
C PHE A 674 16.94 3.45 -37.22
N LEU A 675 16.80 3.66 -35.90
CA LEU A 675 15.83 4.57 -35.28
C LEU A 675 14.42 4.53 -35.92
N PRO A 676 13.78 3.34 -36.07
CA PRO A 676 12.53 3.19 -36.82
C PRO A 676 11.29 3.69 -36.06
N PHE A 677 11.46 4.29 -34.88
CA PHE A 677 10.40 4.48 -33.89
C PHE A 677 9.27 5.41 -34.36
N ASP A 678 9.56 6.38 -35.21
CA ASP A 678 8.57 7.32 -35.78
C ASP A 678 7.93 6.81 -37.09
N TRP A 679 8.31 5.62 -37.56
CA TRP A 679 7.93 5.14 -38.89
C TRP A 679 6.62 4.33 -38.90
N THR A 680 5.75 4.58 -39.89
CA THR A 680 4.42 3.96 -40.03
C THR A 680 4.15 3.49 -41.46
N LEU A 681 3.20 2.55 -41.64
CA LEU A 681 2.70 2.22 -42.98
C LEU A 681 1.68 3.26 -43.45
N PRO A 682 1.61 3.59 -44.76
CA PRO A 682 0.48 4.32 -45.32
C PRO A 682 -0.82 3.53 -45.06
N GLU A 683 -1.91 4.21 -44.72
CA GLU A 683 -3.22 3.54 -44.64
C GLU A 683 -3.55 2.86 -45.97
N PRO A 684 -4.22 1.69 -45.95
CA PRO A 684 -4.76 1.11 -47.18
C PRO A 684 -5.63 2.19 -47.82
N ALA A 685 -5.27 2.66 -49.01
CA ALA A 685 -6.10 3.61 -49.72
C ALA A 685 -7.51 3.01 -49.78
N ALA A 686 -8.50 3.71 -49.23
CA ALA A 686 -9.90 3.34 -49.41
C ALA A 686 -10.08 3.13 -50.91
N CYS A 687 -10.31 1.90 -51.32
CA CYS A 687 -10.35 1.53 -52.73
C CYS A 687 -11.69 2.05 -53.28
N VAL A 688 -11.75 3.35 -53.54
CA VAL A 688 -12.86 3.98 -54.24
C VAL A 688 -12.66 3.63 -55.70
N GLY A 689 -13.56 2.80 -56.26
CA GLY A 689 -13.41 2.18 -57.56
C GLY A 689 -12.88 3.13 -58.63
N GLY A 690 -11.67 2.84 -59.14
CA GLY A 690 -11.08 3.62 -60.23
C GLY A 690 -9.56 3.72 -60.29
N CYS A 691 -8.78 3.15 -59.36
CA CYS A 691 -7.32 3.15 -59.51
C CYS A 691 -6.88 2.06 -60.49
N ARG A 692 -6.53 2.48 -61.71
CA ARG A 692 -5.72 1.67 -62.62
C ARG A 692 -4.31 1.57 -62.06
N ASP A 693 -3.76 0.37 -62.14
CA ASP A 693 -2.36 0.08 -61.89
C ASP A 693 -1.46 1.07 -62.64
N HIS A 694 -0.53 1.68 -61.92
CA HIS A 694 0.67 2.24 -62.53
C HIS A 694 1.80 1.24 -62.32
N GLU A 695 1.93 0.34 -63.30
CA GLU A 695 3.17 -0.36 -63.62
C GLU A 695 4.30 0.64 -63.93
N GLU A 696 5.50 0.28 -63.47
CA GLU A 696 6.85 0.62 -63.96
C GLU A 696 7.25 2.09 -64.20
N ALA A 697 8.19 2.57 -63.37
CA ALA A 697 9.42 3.25 -63.81
C ALA A 697 10.49 3.23 -62.69
#